data_AF-A0A919J689-F1
#
_entry.id   AF-A0A919J689-F1
#
_cell.length_a   1.000
_cell.length_b   1.000
_cell.length_c   1.000
_cell.angle_alpha   90.00
_cell.angle_beta   90.00
_cell.angle_gamma   90.00
#
_symmetry.space_group_name_H-M   'P 1'
#
loop_
_entity.id
_entity.type
_entity.pdbx_description
1 polymer ?
#
loop_
_entity_poly.entity_id
_entity_poly.type
_entity_poly.pdbx_seq_one_letter_code
_entity_poly.pdbx_strand_id
1 'polypeptide(L)'
;MLVKIPQKRTVRWRRAAATVLVLLTFWSCAGVGAAEAYVESVPVPGAARQPQASVLYYRDGRTILARLGATDHSDVPLSAVSPDLRRAVLAAEDRDFYDHAGVSLRGVARAIVADASGEHQGASTITQQYVRNAFLDREVTVDRKMHELALAVNLERQYTKDVILERYLNTIYYGRGAYGIAAAANAYFGVTPDRLDFAQSAVIAAAVKDPWGFDPAHDATAARRRWNWIVAAADRRGLAYPKVQPAGSPIGGPLGLVVDQVERELSGRGITSQQLHTAGLTVVTTLDATAQRAAETTVAAQLRGQPAGLQAALVALDPATGGVRAYYGGEHGSGYFDDADALHPAASTFKPIVLAAALRQGISYRSRWDGSSPRLFPDRGVPLRNHDGLHCADCTLQQAMVDSLNTPFYAVTAEIGADRVRDMAVRLGVPDKYDGRRSLVDVKGDPAPGRTRGDIALGRYPVTPSDLATVYATLAAGGVRHERHFVQSVTGATVAVGGTTALDPRIAADVTTVLQSVVSENGFTPGRPAAGKTGTQQWRDTPENQDAWMAGYTPELASVIWIGKAKPGPLRDAHGVRIEGDTMPAHLWQSFTRSALTGQPVRKLPAPAHVGRVDTGDAGRSHDTGKNPDKAAGLQAPAAGYEPVVHTEHTGKRLALTFDDGPSDDTPAVLDLLAKYHVKATFCMVGENVTWYPQLVRRIVADGHRLCNHSMHHDDLGIVSEARSRADIAETDTAIAAAAPGSTVTYYRAPYGDFGPSAKVGALAGHTPLGWVVDPDDWMLPGADTIATRIHQQLTPRAVVLVHDGGGVRKQTVQALEKLIPQLLAEGWTFDFPETTSKAKPAAGPSVPPSPAGSPTPSPAGSAGASPESTPTPSGSTGAPSPGAGEPSGPGVAPSSGKGETSGTGGA
;
A
#
# COMPACT_ATOMS: atom_id res chain seq x y z
N MET A 1 30.12 -6.61 88.55
CA MET A 1 29.00 -5.64 88.41
C MET A 1 27.81 -6.33 87.76
N LEU A 2 26.57 -6.06 88.18
CA LEU A 2 25.35 -6.56 87.54
C LEU A 2 24.46 -5.37 87.17
N VAL A 3 24.33 -5.08 85.87
CA VAL A 3 23.56 -3.94 85.37
C VAL A 3 22.08 -4.32 85.27
N LYS A 4 21.26 -3.85 86.22
CA LYS A 4 19.80 -3.97 86.15
C LYS A 4 19.23 -3.07 85.04
N ILE A 5 18.78 -3.67 83.94
CA ILE A 5 18.02 -2.96 82.90
C ILE A 5 16.66 -2.51 83.50
N PRO A 6 16.28 -1.22 83.42
CA PRO A 6 15.12 -0.70 84.15
C PRO A 6 13.77 -1.08 83.48
N GLN A 7 12.97 -1.90 84.18
CA GLN A 7 11.62 -2.34 83.78
C GLN A 7 10.68 -1.21 83.31
N LYS A 8 10.87 0.03 83.77
CA LYS A 8 10.02 1.18 83.39
C LYS A 8 10.06 1.55 81.90
N ARG A 9 11.11 1.17 81.15
CA ARG A 9 11.18 1.44 79.69
C ARG A 9 10.30 0.47 78.88
N THR A 10 10.31 -0.82 79.18
CA THR A 10 9.54 -1.83 78.41
C THR A 10 8.03 -1.67 78.57
N VAL A 11 7.55 -1.22 79.74
CA VAL A 11 6.12 -0.93 79.96
C VAL A 11 5.63 0.25 79.11
N ARG A 12 6.45 1.29 78.89
CA ARG A 12 6.08 2.41 78.00
C ARG A 12 5.99 1.98 76.55
N TRP A 13 6.96 1.20 76.06
CA TRP A 13 6.91 0.65 74.69
C TRP A 13 5.73 -0.32 74.49
N ARG A 14 5.43 -1.19 75.46
CA ARG A 14 4.23 -2.06 75.42
C ARG A 14 2.93 -1.26 75.38
N ARG A 15 2.81 -0.17 76.15
CA ARG A 15 1.62 0.71 76.11
C ARG A 15 1.51 1.46 74.79
N ALA A 16 2.60 2.01 74.27
CA ALA A 16 2.61 2.67 72.95
C ALA A 16 2.21 1.69 71.83
N ALA A 17 2.78 0.48 71.81
CA ALA A 17 2.41 -0.56 70.86
C ALA A 17 0.94 -1.00 71.00
N ALA A 18 0.40 -1.10 72.22
CA ALA A 18 -1.01 -1.41 72.45
C ALA A 18 -1.93 -0.26 72.00
N THR A 19 -1.57 1.00 72.22
CA THR A 19 -2.33 2.16 71.71
C THR A 19 -2.29 2.22 70.18
N VAL A 20 -1.14 1.98 69.56
CA VAL A 20 -1.02 1.89 68.09
C VAL A 20 -1.86 0.72 67.56
N LEU A 21 -1.84 -0.45 68.21
CA LEU A 21 -2.66 -1.59 67.82
C LEU A 21 -4.16 -1.28 67.94
N VAL A 22 -4.62 -0.69 69.06
CA VAL A 22 -6.02 -0.29 69.26
C VAL A 22 -6.46 0.76 68.24
N LEU A 23 -5.60 1.73 67.92
CA LEU A 23 -5.88 2.71 66.86
C LEU A 23 -5.95 2.03 65.50
N LEU A 24 -5.02 1.14 65.14
CA LEU A 24 -5.07 0.36 63.90
C LEU A 24 -6.36 -0.47 63.82
N THR A 25 -6.74 -1.17 64.89
CA THR A 25 -8.00 -1.93 64.95
C THR A 25 -9.21 -1.00 64.80
N PHE A 26 -9.24 0.15 65.47
CA PHE A 26 -10.34 1.13 65.34
C PHE A 26 -10.45 1.67 63.90
N TRP A 27 -9.34 2.07 63.29
CA TRP A 27 -9.31 2.54 61.90
C TRP A 27 -9.65 1.43 60.90
N SER A 28 -9.27 0.17 61.16
CA SER A 28 -9.73 -0.98 60.38
C SER A 28 -11.23 -1.22 60.51
N CYS A 29 -11.80 -1.18 61.72
CA CYS A 29 -13.24 -1.32 61.94
C CYS A 29 -14.03 -0.16 61.31
N ALA A 30 -13.54 1.08 61.42
CA ALA A 30 -14.13 2.24 60.76
C ALA A 30 -14.06 2.14 59.22
N GLY A 31 -12.94 1.66 58.68
CA GLY A 31 -12.78 1.40 57.24
C GLY A 31 -13.71 0.29 56.73
N VAL A 32 -13.88 -0.80 57.48
CA VAL A 32 -14.85 -1.86 57.17
C VAL A 32 -16.29 -1.34 57.24
N GLY A 33 -16.64 -0.54 58.26
CA GLY A 33 -17.97 0.07 58.36
C GLY A 33 -18.27 1.06 57.23
N ALA A 34 -17.28 1.86 56.82
CA ALA A 34 -17.41 2.76 55.67
C ALA A 34 -17.51 1.99 54.34
N ALA A 35 -16.79 0.87 54.20
CA ALA A 35 -16.89 0.00 53.02
C ALA A 35 -18.26 -0.68 52.94
N GLU A 36 -18.78 -1.22 54.05
CA GLU A 36 -20.11 -1.84 54.09
C GLU A 36 -21.22 -0.81 53.82
N ALA A 37 -21.14 0.39 54.42
CA ALA A 37 -22.09 1.47 54.13
C ALA A 37 -22.03 1.94 52.66
N TYR A 38 -20.85 1.95 52.04
CA TYR A 38 -20.73 2.20 50.59
C TYR A 38 -21.36 1.06 49.78
N VAL A 39 -21.12 -0.20 50.15
CA VAL A 39 -21.76 -1.38 49.52
C VAL A 39 -23.29 -1.28 49.63
N GLU A 40 -23.86 -1.01 50.80
CA GLU A 40 -25.30 -0.82 50.98
C GLU A 40 -25.85 0.36 50.15
N SER A 41 -25.05 1.40 49.90
CA SER A 41 -25.45 2.55 49.07
C SER A 41 -25.50 2.30 47.57
N VAL A 42 -24.94 1.18 47.08
CA VAL A 42 -24.92 0.81 45.65
C VAL A 42 -26.07 -0.16 45.34
N PRO A 43 -27.21 0.32 44.80
CA PRO A 43 -28.31 -0.56 44.45
C PRO A 43 -27.91 -1.49 43.30
N VAL A 44 -28.29 -2.77 43.39
CA VAL A 44 -28.24 -3.66 42.22
C VAL A 44 -29.30 -3.16 41.22
N PRO A 45 -28.95 -2.87 39.96
CA PRO A 45 -29.94 -2.54 38.95
C PRO A 45 -30.98 -3.67 38.83
N GLY A 46 -32.25 -3.30 38.66
CA GLY A 46 -33.35 -4.27 38.55
C GLY A 46 -33.03 -5.33 37.48
N ALA A 47 -33.26 -6.60 37.84
CA ALA A 47 -32.81 -7.83 37.17
C ALA A 47 -32.22 -7.62 35.77
N ALA A 48 -30.89 -7.83 35.66
CA ALA A 48 -30.10 -7.68 34.44
C ALA A 48 -30.91 -8.04 33.18
N ARG A 49 -31.00 -7.10 32.22
CA ARG A 49 -31.56 -7.43 30.91
C ARG A 49 -30.75 -8.60 30.35
N GLN A 50 -31.42 -9.73 30.14
CA GLN A 50 -30.79 -10.89 29.51
C GLN A 50 -30.25 -10.45 28.14
N PRO A 51 -29.10 -10.98 27.68
CA PRO A 51 -28.49 -10.58 26.42
C PRO A 51 -29.48 -10.66 25.25
N GLN A 52 -29.84 -9.51 24.70
CA GLN A 52 -30.72 -9.39 23.53
C GLN A 52 -29.89 -9.04 22.30
N ALA A 53 -30.01 -9.86 21.26
CA ALA A 53 -29.39 -9.58 19.98
C ALA A 53 -29.95 -8.28 19.36
N SER A 54 -29.07 -7.38 18.96
CA SER A 54 -29.46 -6.16 18.26
C SER A 54 -29.77 -6.46 16.79
N VAL A 55 -30.68 -5.68 16.21
CA VAL A 55 -31.06 -5.82 14.80
C VAL A 55 -30.60 -4.59 14.03
N LEU A 56 -29.77 -4.82 13.02
CA LEU A 56 -29.35 -3.82 12.05
C LEU A 56 -30.29 -3.90 10.85
N TYR A 57 -30.83 -2.75 10.46
CA TYR A 57 -31.70 -2.57 9.31
C TYR A 57 -31.00 -1.74 8.24
N TYR A 58 -31.39 -1.93 6.99
CA TYR A 58 -31.14 -0.96 5.93
C TYR A 58 -31.93 0.35 6.19
N ARG A 59 -31.65 1.40 5.41
CA ARG A 59 -32.24 2.75 5.51
C ARG A 59 -33.78 2.83 5.46
N ASP A 60 -34.45 1.75 5.08
CA ASP A 60 -35.92 1.65 5.07
C ASP A 60 -36.51 1.38 6.46
N GLY A 61 -35.66 1.04 7.45
CA GLY A 61 -36.05 0.68 8.82
C GLY A 61 -36.88 -0.61 8.91
N ARG A 62 -36.81 -1.48 7.88
CA ARG A 62 -37.69 -2.67 7.73
C ARG A 62 -36.95 -3.89 7.21
N THR A 63 -36.12 -3.73 6.19
CA THR A 63 -35.28 -4.81 5.66
C THR A 63 -34.11 -5.02 6.61
N ILE A 64 -34.00 -6.22 7.19
CA ILE A 64 -32.90 -6.57 8.08
C ILE A 64 -31.61 -6.72 7.25
N LEU A 65 -30.56 -6.05 7.71
CA LEU A 65 -29.20 -6.13 7.19
C LEU A 65 -28.41 -7.20 7.95
N ALA A 66 -28.47 -7.18 9.28
CA ALA A 66 -27.79 -8.14 10.15
C ALA A 66 -28.51 -8.27 11.51
N ARG A 67 -28.14 -9.31 12.26
CA ARG A 67 -28.43 -9.42 13.70
C ARG A 67 -27.11 -9.65 14.43
N LEU A 68 -26.87 -8.89 15.49
CA LEU A 68 -25.62 -8.89 16.27
C LEU A 68 -25.90 -9.43 17.66
N GLY A 69 -25.05 -10.33 18.15
CA GLY A 69 -25.40 -11.26 19.22
C GLY A 69 -26.12 -12.50 18.71
N ALA A 70 -26.25 -13.51 19.57
CA ALA A 70 -26.73 -14.82 19.19
C ALA A 70 -28.26 -14.85 18.98
N THR A 71 -28.71 -15.24 17.78
CA THR A 71 -30.05 -14.90 17.27
C THR A 71 -31.23 -15.74 17.77
N ASP A 72 -30.96 -16.86 18.46
CA ASP A 72 -31.95 -17.92 18.71
C ASP A 72 -31.98 -18.36 20.19
N HIS A 73 -31.61 -17.44 21.09
CA HIS A 73 -31.44 -17.75 22.51
C HIS A 73 -32.60 -17.28 23.38
N SER A 74 -33.36 -18.26 23.86
CA SER A 74 -33.44 -18.43 25.31
C SER A 74 -32.02 -18.67 25.86
N ASP A 75 -31.70 -18.06 27.01
CA ASP A 75 -30.40 -18.25 27.66
C ASP A 75 -30.06 -19.73 27.78
N VAL A 76 -28.81 -20.13 27.49
CA VAL A 76 -28.40 -21.52 27.71
C VAL A 76 -28.40 -21.75 29.22
N PRO A 77 -29.32 -22.57 29.76
CA PRO A 77 -29.36 -22.80 31.20
C PRO A 77 -28.09 -23.55 31.60
N LEU A 78 -27.57 -23.31 32.81
CA LEU A 78 -26.29 -23.87 33.23
C LEU A 78 -26.29 -25.41 33.14
N SER A 79 -27.44 -26.04 33.32
CA SER A 79 -27.67 -27.48 33.11
C SER A 79 -27.28 -27.98 31.71
N ALA A 80 -27.50 -27.18 30.67
CA ALA A 80 -27.15 -27.47 29.27
C ALA A 80 -25.72 -27.04 28.89
N VAL A 81 -24.93 -26.53 29.84
CA VAL A 81 -23.50 -26.25 29.66
C VAL A 81 -22.68 -27.46 30.11
N SER A 82 -21.77 -27.97 29.26
CA SER A 82 -20.88 -29.10 29.59
C SER A 82 -20.20 -28.93 30.96
N PRO A 83 -20.21 -29.96 31.84
CA PRO A 83 -19.48 -29.91 33.11
C PRO A 83 -17.97 -29.74 32.94
N ASP A 84 -17.39 -30.20 31.82
CA ASP A 84 -15.97 -29.95 31.51
C ASP A 84 -15.73 -28.48 31.11
N LEU A 85 -16.70 -27.82 30.49
CA LEU A 85 -16.64 -26.39 30.16
C LEU A 85 -16.71 -25.51 31.40
N ARG A 86 -17.63 -25.81 32.32
CA ARG A 86 -17.68 -25.14 33.63
C ARG A 86 -16.35 -25.29 34.36
N ARG A 87 -15.77 -26.51 34.41
CA ARG A 87 -14.45 -26.76 34.99
C ARG A 87 -13.33 -25.97 34.31
N ALA A 88 -13.31 -25.89 32.98
CA ALA A 88 -12.28 -25.18 32.23
C ALA A 88 -12.31 -23.66 32.49
N VAL A 89 -13.50 -23.04 32.50
CA VAL A 89 -13.66 -21.60 32.78
C VAL A 89 -13.28 -21.26 34.24
N LEU A 90 -13.71 -22.09 35.19
CA LEU A 90 -13.30 -21.95 36.61
C LEU A 90 -11.78 -22.13 36.78
N ALA A 91 -11.16 -23.08 36.08
CA ALA A 91 -9.70 -23.25 36.08
C ALA A 91 -8.95 -22.08 35.42
N ALA A 92 -9.55 -21.44 34.41
CA ALA A 92 -8.95 -20.33 33.67
C ALA A 92 -9.00 -19.00 34.43
N GLU A 93 -10.15 -18.69 35.04
CA GLU A 93 -10.48 -17.35 35.54
C GLU A 93 -10.67 -17.28 37.07
N ASP A 94 -11.33 -18.27 37.70
CA ASP A 94 -11.72 -18.18 39.12
C ASP A 94 -11.86 -19.55 39.80
N ARG A 95 -10.73 -20.10 40.25
CA ARG A 95 -10.66 -21.45 40.86
C ARG A 95 -11.38 -21.56 42.20
N ASP A 96 -11.53 -20.44 42.91
CA ASP A 96 -12.15 -20.34 44.23
C ASP A 96 -13.60 -19.82 44.14
N PHE A 97 -14.22 -19.78 42.94
CA PHE A 97 -15.49 -19.07 42.67
C PHE A 97 -16.61 -19.38 43.65
N TYR A 98 -16.84 -20.66 43.98
CA TYR A 98 -17.93 -21.04 44.88
C TYR A 98 -17.65 -20.75 46.38
N ASP A 99 -16.40 -20.45 46.75
CA ASP A 99 -15.97 -20.24 48.14
C ASP A 99 -16.01 -18.76 48.61
N HIS A 100 -16.07 -17.79 47.68
CA HIS A 100 -15.98 -16.36 47.99
C HIS A 100 -17.34 -15.63 47.91
N ALA A 101 -17.43 -14.44 48.51
CA ALA A 101 -18.59 -13.54 48.41
C ALA A 101 -18.24 -12.27 47.60
N GLY A 102 -18.43 -12.30 46.28
CA GLY A 102 -18.17 -11.22 45.32
C GLY A 102 -16.69 -10.89 45.06
N VAL A 103 -15.83 -11.04 46.07
CA VAL A 103 -14.39 -10.71 46.03
C VAL A 103 -13.54 -11.84 46.61
N SER A 104 -12.57 -12.34 45.86
CA SER A 104 -11.64 -13.37 46.33
C SER A 104 -10.41 -12.75 47.00
N LEU A 105 -10.39 -12.73 48.33
CA LEU A 105 -9.22 -12.29 49.12
C LEU A 105 -7.96 -13.12 48.80
N ARG A 106 -8.13 -14.43 48.50
CA ARG A 106 -7.06 -15.30 48.02
C ARG A 106 -6.55 -14.86 46.65
N GLY A 107 -7.44 -14.48 45.73
CA GLY A 107 -7.11 -13.96 44.41
C GLY A 107 -6.31 -12.65 44.47
N VAL A 108 -6.74 -11.69 45.30
CA VAL A 108 -6.03 -10.42 45.53
C VAL A 108 -4.63 -10.66 46.11
N ALA A 109 -4.51 -11.50 47.15
CA ALA A 109 -3.20 -11.83 47.73
C ALA A 109 -2.27 -12.54 46.74
N ARG A 110 -2.82 -13.44 45.91
CA ARG A 110 -2.09 -14.15 44.84
C ARG A 110 -1.56 -13.20 43.77
N ALA A 111 -2.38 -12.24 43.32
CA ALA A 111 -1.99 -11.25 42.33
C ALA A 111 -0.86 -10.35 42.84
N ILE A 112 -0.96 -9.84 44.08
CA ILE A 112 0.10 -9.01 44.70
C ILE A 112 1.45 -9.75 44.75
N VAL A 113 1.45 -11.05 45.04
CA VAL A 113 2.67 -11.88 45.03
C VAL A 113 3.17 -12.14 43.60
N ALA A 114 2.26 -12.37 42.64
CA ALA A 114 2.61 -12.63 41.24
C ALA A 114 3.21 -11.38 40.57
N ASP A 115 2.59 -10.21 40.74
CA ASP A 115 3.11 -8.92 40.25
C ASP A 115 4.50 -8.61 40.85
N ALA A 116 4.71 -8.90 42.13
CA ALA A 116 6.02 -8.76 42.79
C ALA A 116 7.10 -9.73 42.25
N SER A 117 6.69 -10.79 41.53
CA SER A 117 7.59 -11.70 40.79
C SER A 117 7.67 -11.41 39.27
N GLY A 118 6.94 -10.42 38.77
CA GLY A 118 6.89 -10.07 37.34
C GLY A 118 5.86 -10.84 36.50
N GLU A 119 4.99 -11.66 37.11
CA GLU A 119 3.85 -12.29 36.41
C GLU A 119 2.55 -11.51 36.65
N HIS A 120 2.06 -10.79 35.64
CA HIS A 120 0.78 -10.10 35.72
C HIS A 120 -0.43 -11.07 35.69
N GLN A 121 -0.93 -11.42 36.88
CA GLN A 121 -2.13 -12.23 37.07
C GLN A 121 -3.30 -11.37 37.59
N GLY A 122 -4.48 -11.50 36.96
CA GLY A 122 -5.65 -10.70 37.32
C GLY A 122 -6.30 -11.17 38.62
N ALA A 123 -6.62 -10.23 39.51
CA ALA A 123 -7.27 -10.49 40.80
C ALA A 123 -8.81 -10.55 40.76
N SER A 124 -9.44 -10.38 39.59
CA SER A 124 -10.90 -10.14 39.48
C SER A 124 -11.70 -11.44 39.33
N THR A 125 -12.70 -11.62 40.19
CA THR A 125 -13.59 -12.79 40.21
C THR A 125 -14.56 -12.81 39.02
N ILE A 126 -15.12 -13.99 38.70
CA ILE A 126 -16.15 -14.13 37.65
C ILE A 126 -17.31 -13.13 37.86
N THR A 127 -17.75 -12.92 39.10
CA THR A 127 -18.82 -11.97 39.44
C THR A 127 -18.45 -10.52 39.11
N GLN A 128 -17.21 -10.10 39.38
CA GLN A 128 -16.71 -8.78 38.98
C GLN A 128 -16.61 -8.66 37.46
N GLN A 129 -16.16 -9.71 36.78
CA GLN A 129 -16.08 -9.75 35.32
C GLN A 129 -17.48 -9.64 34.68
N TYR A 130 -18.49 -10.33 35.23
CA TYR A 130 -19.88 -10.20 34.81
C TYR A 130 -20.41 -8.79 35.06
N VAL A 131 -20.22 -8.23 36.26
CA VAL A 131 -20.69 -6.87 36.60
C VAL A 131 -20.12 -5.82 35.66
N ARG A 132 -18.81 -5.90 35.38
CA ARG A 132 -18.09 -5.02 34.46
C ARG A 132 -18.57 -5.13 33.02
N ASN A 133 -19.10 -6.28 32.60
CA ASN A 133 -19.56 -6.51 31.23
C ASN A 133 -21.07 -6.28 31.05
N ALA A 134 -21.87 -6.32 32.13
CA ALA A 134 -23.33 -6.24 32.09
C ALA A 134 -23.93 -4.90 32.59
N PHE A 135 -23.22 -4.14 33.44
CA PHE A 135 -23.79 -2.96 34.11
C PHE A 135 -22.94 -1.68 34.09
N LEU A 136 -21.66 -1.75 33.69
CA LEU A 136 -20.71 -0.64 33.86
C LEU A 136 -20.04 -0.22 32.54
N ASP A 137 -20.04 1.07 32.25
CA ASP A 137 -19.29 1.63 31.13
C ASP A 137 -17.77 1.54 31.34
N ARG A 138 -17.00 1.71 30.26
CA ARG A 138 -15.63 1.17 30.16
C ARG A 138 -14.53 2.00 30.85
N GLU A 139 -14.81 3.21 31.35
CA GLU A 139 -13.80 4.11 31.93
C GLU A 139 -13.16 3.57 33.22
N VAL A 140 -11.85 3.30 33.21
CA VAL A 140 -11.15 2.71 34.35
C VAL A 140 -10.77 3.77 35.41
N THR A 141 -11.78 4.33 36.08
CA THR A 141 -11.58 5.17 37.27
C THR A 141 -11.53 4.34 38.55
N VAL A 142 -10.91 4.89 39.61
CA VAL A 142 -10.86 4.24 40.93
C VAL A 142 -12.28 4.09 41.50
N ASP A 143 -13.10 5.12 41.37
CA ASP A 143 -14.50 5.12 41.84
C ASP A 143 -15.32 4.05 41.13
N ARG A 144 -15.17 3.89 39.81
CA ARG A 144 -15.84 2.80 39.08
C ARG A 144 -15.37 1.43 39.54
N LYS A 145 -14.07 1.23 39.84
CA LYS A 145 -13.60 -0.07 40.35
C LYS A 145 -14.13 -0.35 41.77
N MET A 146 -14.29 0.67 42.62
CA MET A 146 -14.99 0.52 43.89
C MET A 146 -16.48 0.17 43.69
N HIS A 147 -17.14 0.79 42.70
CA HIS A 147 -18.52 0.46 42.31
C HIS A 147 -18.64 -0.98 41.77
N GLU A 148 -17.69 -1.46 40.96
CA GLU A 148 -17.60 -2.83 40.45
C GLU A 148 -17.49 -3.86 41.59
N LEU A 149 -16.68 -3.57 42.62
CA LEU A 149 -16.56 -4.40 43.82
C LEU A 149 -17.86 -4.43 44.63
N ALA A 150 -18.47 -3.27 44.88
CA ALA A 150 -19.71 -3.16 45.66
C ALA A 150 -20.88 -3.86 44.96
N LEU A 151 -21.06 -3.63 43.66
CA LEU A 151 -22.10 -4.25 42.86
C LEU A 151 -21.88 -5.77 42.73
N ALA A 152 -20.63 -6.26 42.67
CA ALA A 152 -20.34 -7.70 42.69
C ALA A 152 -20.71 -8.37 44.03
N VAL A 153 -20.47 -7.70 45.17
CA VAL A 153 -20.91 -8.19 46.50
C VAL A 153 -22.44 -8.23 46.57
N ASN A 154 -23.12 -7.15 46.15
CA ASN A 154 -24.58 -7.10 46.22
C ASN A 154 -25.27 -8.04 45.22
N LEU A 155 -24.66 -8.32 44.06
CA LEU A 155 -25.18 -9.31 43.12
C LEU A 155 -25.22 -10.71 43.75
N GLU A 156 -24.18 -11.11 44.49
CA GLU A 156 -24.13 -12.39 45.21
C GLU A 156 -25.00 -12.43 46.48
N ARG A 157 -25.40 -11.27 47.01
CA ARG A 157 -26.45 -11.19 48.04
C ARG A 157 -27.86 -11.46 47.47
N GLN A 158 -28.04 -11.38 46.14
CA GLN A 158 -29.34 -11.54 45.47
C GLN A 158 -29.46 -12.79 44.58
N TYR A 159 -28.35 -13.27 44.00
CA TYR A 159 -28.33 -14.37 43.04
C TYR A 159 -27.35 -15.47 43.46
N THR A 160 -27.71 -16.73 43.18
CA THR A 160 -26.83 -17.88 43.45
C THR A 160 -25.64 -17.89 42.49
N LYS A 161 -24.55 -18.55 42.93
CA LYS A 161 -23.34 -18.76 42.10
C LYS A 161 -23.64 -19.37 40.74
N ASP A 162 -24.58 -20.31 40.67
CA ASP A 162 -24.99 -20.93 39.41
C ASP A 162 -25.70 -19.96 38.47
N VAL A 163 -26.62 -19.11 38.97
CA VAL A 163 -27.28 -18.06 38.16
C VAL A 163 -26.28 -17.00 37.68
N ILE A 164 -25.27 -16.67 38.50
CA ILE A 164 -24.21 -15.75 38.11
C ILE A 164 -23.29 -16.37 37.05
N LEU A 165 -22.92 -17.64 37.19
CA LEU A 165 -22.12 -18.37 36.20
C LEU A 165 -22.89 -18.57 34.88
N GLU A 166 -24.18 -18.87 34.94
CA GLU A 166 -25.08 -18.96 33.80
C GLU A 166 -25.12 -17.65 33.00
N ARG A 167 -25.42 -16.54 33.68
CA ARG A 167 -25.46 -15.21 33.06
C ARG A 167 -24.11 -14.77 32.54
N TYR A 168 -23.02 -15.02 33.29
CA TYR A 168 -21.66 -14.75 32.83
C TYR A 168 -21.36 -15.48 31.52
N LEU A 169 -21.59 -16.79 31.47
CA LEU A 169 -21.30 -17.60 30.28
C LEU A 169 -22.14 -17.21 29.07
N ASN A 170 -23.38 -16.74 29.25
CA ASN A 170 -24.23 -16.22 28.19
C ASN A 170 -23.94 -14.76 27.79
N THR A 171 -23.23 -13.97 28.60
CA THR A 171 -22.99 -12.53 28.35
C THR A 171 -21.63 -12.21 27.73
N ILE A 172 -20.56 -12.91 28.11
CA ILE A 172 -19.20 -12.50 27.74
C ILE A 172 -18.83 -12.78 26.27
N TYR A 173 -17.85 -12.01 25.79
CA TYR A 173 -17.23 -12.20 24.48
C TYR A 173 -16.15 -13.29 24.51
N TYR A 174 -16.17 -14.19 23.52
CA TYR A 174 -15.20 -15.29 23.36
C TYR A 174 -14.35 -15.16 22.09
N GLY A 175 -14.42 -14.04 21.38
CA GLY A 175 -13.74 -13.84 20.09
C GLY A 175 -14.63 -14.22 18.91
N ARG A 176 -14.19 -14.00 17.66
CA ARG A 176 -14.91 -14.41 16.44
C ARG A 176 -16.36 -13.89 16.31
N GLY A 177 -16.70 -12.76 16.91
CA GLY A 177 -18.09 -12.27 17.00
C GLY A 177 -18.99 -13.08 17.95
N ALA A 178 -18.45 -14.07 18.67
CA ALA A 178 -19.19 -14.93 19.59
C ALA A 178 -19.36 -14.27 20.97
N TYR A 179 -20.51 -13.62 21.15
CA TYR A 179 -21.05 -13.26 22.46
C TYR A 179 -21.92 -14.40 22.97
N GLY A 180 -21.64 -14.87 24.19
CA GLY A 180 -22.34 -16.00 24.81
C GLY A 180 -21.83 -17.39 24.37
N ILE A 181 -21.95 -18.36 25.28
CA ILE A 181 -21.25 -19.64 25.17
C ILE A 181 -21.73 -20.55 24.03
N ALA A 182 -22.99 -20.43 23.59
CA ALA A 182 -23.50 -21.13 22.41
C ALA A 182 -22.83 -20.66 21.11
N ALA A 183 -22.70 -19.34 20.93
CA ALA A 183 -21.99 -18.77 19.80
C ALA A 183 -20.53 -19.22 19.80
N ALA A 184 -19.89 -19.31 20.98
CA ALA A 184 -18.51 -19.78 21.09
C ALA A 184 -18.34 -21.27 20.76
N ALA A 185 -19.22 -22.13 21.30
CA ALA A 185 -19.21 -23.57 20.99
C ALA A 185 -19.35 -23.84 19.48
N ASN A 186 -20.20 -23.05 18.80
CA ASN A 186 -20.34 -23.11 17.36
C ASN A 186 -19.13 -22.51 16.61
N ALA A 187 -18.69 -21.29 16.94
CA ALA A 187 -17.63 -20.57 16.21
C ALA A 187 -16.22 -21.17 16.36
N TYR A 188 -15.98 -21.99 17.39
CA TYR A 188 -14.70 -22.70 17.56
C TYR A 188 -14.76 -24.17 17.10
N PHE A 189 -15.90 -24.86 17.22
CA PHE A 189 -16.00 -26.31 16.99
C PHE A 189 -17.22 -26.79 16.20
N GLY A 190 -18.26 -25.97 16.02
CA GLY A 190 -19.49 -26.34 15.29
C GLY A 190 -20.42 -27.26 16.11
N VAL A 191 -20.44 -27.10 17.44
CA VAL A 191 -21.21 -27.94 18.36
C VAL A 191 -21.98 -27.09 19.37
N THR A 192 -22.96 -27.69 20.04
CA THR A 192 -23.69 -27.07 21.16
C THR A 192 -22.91 -27.17 22.49
N PRO A 193 -23.15 -26.28 23.48
CA PRO A 193 -22.36 -26.21 24.72
C PRO A 193 -22.33 -27.46 25.59
N ASP A 194 -23.32 -28.36 25.47
CA ASP A 194 -23.38 -29.66 26.17
C ASP A 194 -22.40 -30.68 25.58
N ARG A 195 -22.03 -30.53 24.30
CA ARG A 195 -21.20 -31.48 23.53
C ARG A 195 -19.70 -31.24 23.67
N LEU A 196 -19.29 -30.14 24.31
CA LEU A 196 -17.89 -29.76 24.45
C LEU A 196 -17.14 -30.67 25.45
N ASP A 197 -16.08 -31.32 24.99
CA ASP A 197 -15.13 -32.03 25.84
C ASP A 197 -14.17 -31.06 26.58
N PHE A 198 -13.34 -31.56 27.50
CA PHE A 198 -12.39 -30.70 28.24
C PHE A 198 -11.32 -30.03 27.37
N ALA A 199 -10.83 -30.71 26.33
CA ALA A 199 -9.81 -30.17 25.43
C ALA A 199 -10.37 -29.01 24.60
N GLN A 200 -11.58 -29.17 24.06
CA GLN A 200 -12.33 -28.10 23.39
C GLN A 200 -12.65 -26.95 24.35
N SER A 201 -13.15 -27.29 25.53
CA SER A 201 -13.51 -26.33 26.59
C SER A 201 -12.34 -25.45 27.02
N ALA A 202 -11.14 -26.01 27.14
CA ALA A 202 -9.94 -25.26 27.51
C ALA A 202 -9.46 -24.30 26.40
N VAL A 203 -9.90 -24.44 25.14
CA VAL A 203 -9.67 -23.43 24.09
C VAL A 203 -10.62 -22.25 24.26
N ILE A 204 -11.92 -22.51 24.46
CA ILE A 204 -12.92 -21.45 24.68
C ILE A 204 -12.61 -20.68 25.98
N ALA A 205 -12.20 -21.39 27.04
CA ALA A 205 -11.76 -20.77 28.29
C ALA A 205 -10.42 -20.02 28.18
N ALA A 206 -9.57 -20.34 27.20
CA ALA A 206 -8.36 -19.55 26.93
C ALA A 206 -8.71 -18.18 26.36
N ALA A 207 -9.67 -18.13 25.42
CA ALA A 207 -10.10 -16.90 24.76
C ALA A 207 -10.74 -15.87 25.71
N VAL A 208 -11.30 -16.29 26.86
CA VAL A 208 -11.94 -15.35 27.82
C VAL A 208 -11.00 -14.24 28.30
N LYS A 209 -9.71 -14.54 28.53
CA LYS A 209 -8.72 -13.56 29.02
C LYS A 209 -8.25 -12.59 27.94
N ASP A 210 -8.10 -13.07 26.70
CA ASP A 210 -7.74 -12.29 25.53
C ASP A 210 -8.36 -12.95 24.28
N PRO A 211 -9.53 -12.46 23.83
CA PRO A 211 -10.30 -13.09 22.76
C PRO A 211 -9.67 -13.04 21.37
N TRP A 212 -8.52 -12.37 21.22
CA TRP A 212 -7.79 -12.22 19.95
C TRP A 212 -6.38 -12.81 20.07
N GLY A 213 -5.64 -12.44 21.12
CA GLY A 213 -4.31 -12.98 21.41
C GLY A 213 -4.29 -14.46 21.80
N PHE A 214 -5.45 -15.05 22.15
CA PHE A 214 -5.61 -16.50 22.33
C PHE A 214 -6.54 -17.16 21.30
N ASP A 215 -6.92 -16.49 20.20
CA ASP A 215 -7.55 -17.19 19.06
C ASP A 215 -6.47 -18.00 18.31
N PRO A 216 -6.63 -19.32 18.13
CA PRO A 216 -5.67 -20.15 17.39
C PRO A 216 -5.50 -19.78 15.90
N ALA A 217 -6.44 -19.02 15.33
CA ALA A 217 -6.33 -18.48 13.98
C ALA A 217 -5.48 -17.19 13.91
N HIS A 218 -5.23 -16.53 15.05
CA HIS A 218 -4.34 -15.38 15.15
C HIS A 218 -2.94 -15.78 15.67
N ASP A 219 -2.85 -16.30 16.90
CA ASP A 219 -1.60 -16.90 17.44
C ASP A 219 -1.87 -18.29 18.02
N ALA A 220 -1.73 -19.30 17.15
CA ALA A 220 -1.76 -20.72 17.51
C ALA A 220 -0.75 -21.11 18.61
N THR A 221 0.33 -20.34 18.80
CA THR A 221 1.34 -20.58 19.83
C THR A 221 0.90 -20.01 21.17
N ALA A 222 0.43 -18.75 21.24
CA ALA A 222 -0.11 -18.19 22.47
C ALA A 222 -1.35 -18.94 22.96
N ALA A 223 -2.30 -19.23 22.06
CA ALA A 223 -3.48 -20.03 22.35
C ALA A 223 -3.08 -21.39 22.98
N ARG A 224 -2.10 -22.09 22.38
CA ARG A 224 -1.59 -23.37 22.89
C ARG A 224 -0.87 -23.26 24.24
N ARG A 225 -0.14 -22.16 24.50
CA ARG A 225 0.45 -21.89 25.84
C ARG A 225 -0.63 -21.69 26.91
N ARG A 226 -1.64 -20.84 26.65
CA ARG A 226 -2.75 -20.59 27.59
C ARG A 226 -3.60 -21.85 27.82
N TRP A 227 -3.87 -22.62 26.76
CA TRP A 227 -4.53 -23.92 26.83
C TRP A 227 -3.78 -24.91 27.73
N ASN A 228 -2.47 -25.12 27.50
CA ASN A 228 -1.64 -25.99 28.35
C ASN A 228 -1.70 -25.59 29.83
N TRP A 229 -1.71 -24.29 30.13
CA TRP A 229 -1.85 -23.76 31.49
C TRP A 229 -3.21 -24.09 32.11
N ILE A 230 -4.32 -23.94 31.36
CA ILE A 230 -5.68 -24.29 31.84
C ILE A 230 -5.79 -25.81 32.08
N VAL A 231 -5.28 -26.61 31.16
CA VAL A 231 -5.23 -28.09 31.28
C VAL A 231 -4.40 -28.52 32.51
N ALA A 232 -3.32 -27.82 32.83
CA ALA A 232 -2.54 -28.05 34.04
C ALA A 232 -3.24 -27.55 35.32
N ALA A 233 -3.93 -26.41 35.27
CA ALA A 233 -4.66 -25.82 36.40
C ALA A 233 -5.96 -26.59 36.77
N ALA A 234 -6.47 -27.41 35.86
CA ALA A 234 -7.58 -28.34 36.08
C ALA A 234 -7.13 -29.80 36.34
N ASP A 235 -5.83 -30.04 36.46
CA ASP A 235 -5.22 -31.38 36.66
C ASP A 235 -5.61 -32.42 35.59
N ARG A 236 -5.83 -31.98 34.34
CA ARG A 236 -6.19 -32.81 33.17
C ARG A 236 -5.02 -33.04 32.20
N ARG A 237 -3.79 -33.12 32.72
CA ARG A 237 -2.55 -33.24 31.91
C ARG A 237 -2.59 -34.46 30.97
N GLY A 238 -1.96 -34.34 29.80
CA GLY A 238 -1.83 -35.42 28.82
C GLY A 238 -2.87 -35.44 27.69
N LEU A 239 -3.83 -34.49 27.69
CA LEU A 239 -4.76 -34.30 26.58
C LEU A 239 -4.04 -33.83 25.30
N ALA A 240 -4.59 -34.20 24.15
CA ALA A 240 -4.22 -33.61 22.86
C ALA A 240 -4.94 -32.27 22.64
N TYR A 241 -4.27 -31.32 21.99
CA TYR A 241 -4.88 -30.06 21.59
C TYR A 241 -5.90 -30.30 20.46
N PRO A 242 -7.15 -29.81 20.56
CA PRO A 242 -8.21 -30.17 19.62
C PRO A 242 -8.05 -29.48 18.26
N LYS A 243 -8.67 -30.05 17.22
CA LYS A 243 -8.83 -29.34 15.93
C LYS A 243 -9.90 -28.26 16.10
N VAL A 244 -9.50 -27.00 15.91
CA VAL A 244 -10.36 -25.82 15.96
C VAL A 244 -10.78 -25.46 14.53
N GLN A 245 -11.98 -24.90 14.36
CA GLN A 245 -12.40 -24.36 13.06
C GLN A 245 -11.56 -23.12 12.66
N PRO A 246 -11.41 -22.81 11.37
CA PRO A 246 -10.89 -21.51 10.92
C PRO A 246 -11.66 -20.36 11.59
N ALA A 247 -11.02 -19.20 11.75
CA ALA A 247 -11.80 -18.00 12.07
C ALA A 247 -12.71 -17.65 10.89
N GLY A 248 -13.89 -17.13 11.21
CA GLY A 248 -14.88 -16.65 10.27
C GLY A 248 -15.97 -15.91 11.03
N SER A 249 -16.45 -14.81 10.47
CA SER A 249 -17.55 -14.05 11.06
C SER A 249 -18.88 -14.81 10.91
N PRO A 250 -19.79 -14.79 11.90
CA PRO A 250 -21.16 -15.28 11.74
C PRO A 250 -21.95 -14.48 10.68
N ILE A 251 -21.48 -13.29 10.32
CA ILE A 251 -21.95 -12.48 9.19
C ILE A 251 -20.84 -12.45 8.15
N GLY A 252 -20.90 -13.39 7.20
CA GLY A 252 -19.95 -13.53 6.10
C GLY A 252 -20.20 -12.53 4.97
N GLY A 253 -19.20 -12.39 4.09
CA GLY A 253 -19.24 -11.49 2.93
C GLY A 253 -19.19 -10.00 3.31
N PRO A 254 -19.33 -9.10 2.31
CA PRO A 254 -19.12 -7.66 2.47
C PRO A 254 -19.91 -6.99 3.62
N LEU A 255 -21.09 -7.51 3.95
CA LEU A 255 -21.91 -7.04 5.07
C LEU A 255 -21.21 -7.18 6.44
N GLY A 256 -20.24 -8.08 6.59
CA GLY A 256 -19.43 -8.17 7.80
C GLY A 256 -18.53 -6.95 8.01
N LEU A 257 -17.96 -6.39 6.93
CA LEU A 257 -17.17 -5.15 6.99
C LEU A 257 -18.08 -3.92 7.25
N VAL A 258 -19.32 -3.95 6.77
CA VAL A 258 -20.35 -2.94 7.14
C VAL A 258 -20.63 -2.97 8.64
N VAL A 259 -20.74 -4.15 9.23
CA VAL A 259 -20.93 -4.32 10.68
C VAL A 259 -19.72 -3.77 11.45
N ASP A 260 -18.50 -4.08 11.02
CA ASP A 260 -17.29 -3.53 11.63
C ASP A 260 -17.25 -1.99 11.58
N GLN A 261 -17.71 -1.38 10.48
CA GLN A 261 -17.82 0.09 10.36
C GLN A 261 -18.93 0.67 11.26
N VAL A 262 -20.08 0.01 11.38
CA VAL A 262 -21.15 0.39 12.33
C VAL A 262 -20.65 0.28 13.77
N GLU A 263 -19.90 -0.77 14.12
CA GLU A 263 -19.27 -0.93 15.44
C GLU A 263 -18.25 0.16 15.74
N ARG A 264 -17.42 0.55 14.76
CA ARG A 264 -16.50 1.70 14.87
C ARG A 264 -17.26 3.00 15.14
N GLU A 265 -18.29 3.30 14.35
CA GLU A 265 -19.06 4.54 14.50
C GLU A 265 -19.80 4.60 15.86
N LEU A 266 -20.43 3.50 16.28
CA LEU A 266 -21.17 3.42 17.53
C LEU A 266 -20.24 3.46 18.76
N SER A 267 -19.07 2.83 18.69
CA SER A 267 -18.04 2.91 19.73
C SER A 267 -17.55 4.35 19.91
N GLY A 268 -17.37 5.10 18.82
CA GLY A 268 -17.05 6.53 18.84
C GLY A 268 -18.16 7.42 19.44
N ARG A 269 -19.39 6.89 19.55
CA ARG A 269 -20.56 7.55 20.18
C ARG A 269 -20.83 7.02 21.60
N GLY A 270 -19.93 6.20 22.17
CA GLY A 270 -20.04 5.64 23.52
C GLY A 270 -20.81 4.31 23.62
N ILE A 271 -21.38 3.79 22.53
CA ILE A 271 -22.06 2.48 22.51
C ILE A 271 -21.02 1.40 22.23
N THR A 272 -20.65 0.65 23.25
CA THR A 272 -19.66 -0.43 23.14
C THR A 272 -20.15 -1.59 22.27
N SER A 273 -19.22 -2.33 21.65
CA SER A 273 -19.55 -3.58 20.94
C SER A 273 -20.30 -4.59 21.84
N GLN A 274 -19.96 -4.70 23.14
CA GLN A 274 -20.73 -5.48 24.11
C GLN A 274 -22.20 -5.04 24.18
N GLN A 275 -22.48 -3.73 24.31
CA GLN A 275 -23.86 -3.21 24.28
C GLN A 275 -24.51 -3.46 22.91
N LEU A 276 -23.77 -3.32 21.80
CA LEU A 276 -24.32 -3.60 20.47
C LEU A 276 -24.66 -5.08 20.25
N HIS A 277 -23.95 -6.03 20.86
CA HIS A 277 -24.27 -7.46 20.73
C HIS A 277 -25.20 -8.01 21.83
N THR A 278 -25.51 -7.24 22.89
CA THR A 278 -26.29 -7.75 24.04
C THR A 278 -27.39 -6.83 24.60
N ALA A 279 -27.53 -5.57 24.17
CA ALA A 279 -28.52 -4.63 24.72
C ALA A 279 -29.83 -4.50 23.91
N GLY A 280 -30.06 -5.34 22.90
CA GLY A 280 -31.29 -5.37 22.10
C GLY A 280 -31.54 -4.11 21.27
N LEU A 281 -30.47 -3.49 20.76
CA LEU A 281 -30.55 -2.22 20.04
C LEU A 281 -31.23 -2.39 18.67
N THR A 282 -32.00 -1.39 18.25
CA THR A 282 -32.53 -1.29 16.88
C THR A 282 -31.69 -0.26 16.14
N VAL A 283 -30.79 -0.70 15.25
CA VAL A 283 -29.93 0.19 14.47
C VAL A 283 -30.47 0.30 13.06
N VAL A 284 -30.83 1.50 12.62
CA VAL A 284 -31.12 1.79 11.21
C VAL A 284 -29.85 2.34 10.60
N THR A 285 -29.30 1.64 9.61
CA THR A 285 -28.12 2.07 8.86
C THR A 285 -28.51 3.00 7.72
N THR A 286 -27.52 3.66 7.11
CA THR A 286 -27.71 4.47 5.90
C THR A 286 -27.77 3.64 4.62
N LEU A 287 -27.39 2.36 4.66
CA LEU A 287 -27.25 1.53 3.47
C LEU A 287 -28.58 1.31 2.77
N ASP A 288 -28.53 1.25 1.44
CA ASP A 288 -29.66 1.00 0.56
C ASP A 288 -29.59 -0.44 0.06
N ALA A 289 -30.63 -1.25 0.31
CA ALA A 289 -30.63 -2.68 -0.02
C ALA A 289 -30.55 -2.96 -1.54
N THR A 290 -30.94 -2.00 -2.39
CA THR A 290 -30.77 -2.09 -3.84
C THR A 290 -29.35 -1.70 -4.25
N ALA A 291 -28.81 -0.61 -3.69
CA ALA A 291 -27.43 -0.21 -3.98
C ALA A 291 -26.39 -1.22 -3.47
N GLN A 292 -26.55 -1.74 -2.25
CA GLN A 292 -25.65 -2.75 -1.68
C GLN A 292 -25.62 -4.03 -2.54
N ARG A 293 -26.81 -4.56 -2.88
CA ARG A 293 -26.93 -5.71 -3.78
C ARG A 293 -26.34 -5.43 -5.17
N ALA A 294 -26.51 -4.21 -5.68
CA ALA A 294 -25.91 -3.80 -6.95
C ALA A 294 -24.37 -3.80 -6.88
N ALA A 295 -23.77 -3.34 -5.78
CA ALA A 295 -22.31 -3.40 -5.57
C ALA A 295 -21.81 -4.85 -5.57
N GLU A 296 -22.38 -5.67 -4.69
CA GLU A 296 -22.02 -7.09 -4.53
C GLU A 296 -22.15 -7.87 -5.84
N THR A 297 -23.29 -7.71 -6.55
CA THR A 297 -23.55 -8.41 -7.82
C THR A 297 -22.61 -7.92 -8.93
N THR A 298 -22.30 -6.62 -8.98
CA THR A 298 -21.46 -6.03 -10.04
C THR A 298 -20.00 -6.43 -9.87
N VAL A 299 -19.48 -6.42 -8.64
CA VAL A 299 -18.11 -6.86 -8.33
C VAL A 299 -17.96 -8.38 -8.56
N ALA A 300 -18.86 -9.20 -8.00
CA ALA A 300 -18.82 -10.66 -8.15
C ALA A 300 -19.13 -11.16 -9.59
N ALA A 301 -19.60 -10.28 -10.48
CA ALA A 301 -19.72 -10.56 -11.90
C ALA A 301 -18.40 -10.32 -12.66
N GLN A 302 -17.64 -9.28 -12.32
CA GLN A 302 -16.39 -8.90 -13.01
C GLN A 302 -15.15 -9.63 -12.48
N LEU A 303 -15.08 -9.95 -11.19
CA LEU A 303 -14.00 -10.76 -10.61
C LEU A 303 -14.10 -12.25 -11.00
N ARG A 304 -15.24 -12.70 -11.51
CA ARG A 304 -15.47 -14.11 -11.87
C ARG A 304 -14.57 -14.56 -13.02
N GLY A 305 -13.69 -15.50 -12.73
CA GLY A 305 -12.74 -16.05 -13.71
C GLY A 305 -11.47 -15.21 -13.90
N GLN A 306 -11.30 -14.13 -13.15
CA GLN A 306 -10.06 -13.34 -13.15
C GLN A 306 -8.91 -14.07 -12.43
N PRO A 307 -7.65 -13.65 -12.63
CA PRO A 307 -6.51 -14.22 -11.94
C PRO A 307 -6.62 -14.15 -10.40
N ALA A 308 -6.24 -15.23 -9.73
CA ALA A 308 -6.37 -15.35 -8.28
C ALA A 308 -5.58 -14.26 -7.53
N GLY A 309 -6.21 -13.66 -6.53
CA GLY A 309 -5.64 -12.57 -5.72
C GLY A 309 -5.87 -11.17 -6.28
N LEU A 310 -6.66 -11.01 -7.35
CA LEU A 310 -7.29 -9.74 -7.70
C LEU A 310 -8.36 -9.40 -6.65
N GLN A 311 -8.40 -8.14 -6.21
CA GLN A 311 -9.33 -7.59 -5.23
C GLN A 311 -10.08 -6.37 -5.79
N ALA A 312 -11.18 -6.03 -5.13
CA ALA A 312 -11.97 -4.85 -5.45
C ALA A 312 -12.50 -4.18 -4.17
N ALA A 313 -12.55 -2.86 -4.19
CA ALA A 313 -13.30 -2.06 -3.21
C ALA A 313 -14.32 -1.18 -3.94
N LEU A 314 -15.50 -0.99 -3.35
CA LEU A 314 -16.54 -0.10 -3.83
C LEU A 314 -17.21 0.61 -2.65
N VAL A 315 -17.15 1.93 -2.66
CA VAL A 315 -17.82 2.77 -1.66
C VAL A 315 -18.74 3.76 -2.36
N ALA A 316 -19.98 3.88 -1.91
CA ALA A 316 -20.95 4.81 -2.47
C ALA A 316 -21.67 5.61 -1.38
N LEU A 317 -21.65 6.93 -1.50
CA LEU A 317 -22.21 7.90 -0.56
C LEU A 317 -23.33 8.72 -1.21
N ASP A 318 -24.33 9.10 -0.43
CA ASP A 318 -25.29 10.15 -0.80
C ASP A 318 -24.68 11.55 -0.60
N PRO A 319 -24.50 12.35 -1.67
CA PRO A 319 -23.91 13.69 -1.57
C PRO A 319 -24.64 14.63 -0.61
N ALA A 320 -25.96 14.50 -0.47
CA ALA A 320 -26.78 15.44 0.30
C ALA A 320 -26.74 15.17 1.82
N THR A 321 -26.14 14.05 2.25
CA THR A 321 -26.12 13.65 3.68
C THR A 321 -24.76 13.13 4.16
N GLY A 322 -23.90 12.60 3.27
CA GLY A 322 -22.71 11.83 3.66
C GLY A 322 -22.99 10.38 4.05
N GLY A 323 -24.25 9.93 3.98
CA GLY A 323 -24.65 8.58 4.38
C GLY A 323 -24.19 7.52 3.37
N VAL A 324 -23.54 6.47 3.86
CA VAL A 324 -23.07 5.34 3.05
C VAL A 324 -24.27 4.57 2.50
N ARG A 325 -24.42 4.50 1.18
CA ARG A 325 -25.52 3.80 0.49
C ARG A 325 -25.13 2.38 0.05
N ALA A 326 -23.87 2.16 -0.31
CA ALA A 326 -23.31 0.84 -0.56
C ALA A 326 -21.84 0.80 -0.14
N TYR A 327 -21.37 -0.36 0.33
CA TYR A 327 -20.03 -0.58 0.82
C TYR A 327 -19.57 -2.02 0.55
N TYR A 328 -18.37 -2.15 -0.02
CA TYR A 328 -17.72 -3.41 -0.33
C TYR A 328 -16.22 -3.22 -0.14
N GLY A 329 -15.63 -3.91 0.84
CA GLY A 329 -14.19 -3.86 1.13
C GLY A 329 -13.46 -5.20 0.89
N GLY A 330 -14.10 -6.13 0.16
CA GLY A 330 -13.58 -7.47 -0.11
C GLY A 330 -14.65 -8.55 -0.01
N GLU A 331 -14.34 -9.78 -0.44
CA GLU A 331 -15.26 -10.95 -0.39
C GLU A 331 -15.43 -11.55 1.01
N HIS A 332 -14.64 -11.11 2.00
CA HIS A 332 -14.63 -11.67 3.35
C HIS A 332 -15.42 -10.80 4.35
N GLY A 333 -15.76 -11.40 5.50
CA GLY A 333 -16.61 -10.79 6.52
C GLY A 333 -15.85 -9.95 7.55
N SER A 334 -16.52 -9.71 8.69
CA SER A 334 -15.95 -9.00 9.85
C SER A 334 -14.61 -9.60 10.29
N GLY A 335 -13.66 -8.74 10.66
CA GLY A 335 -12.33 -9.11 11.13
C GLY A 335 -11.31 -9.46 10.04
N TYR A 336 -11.65 -9.28 8.75
CA TYR A 336 -10.72 -9.40 7.62
C TYR A 336 -10.18 -8.02 7.20
N PHE A 337 -9.26 -8.00 6.23
CA PHE A 337 -8.75 -6.77 5.64
C PHE A 337 -9.87 -6.06 4.85
N ASP A 338 -10.00 -4.75 5.05
CA ASP A 338 -11.06 -3.90 4.49
C ASP A 338 -10.47 -2.98 3.43
N ASP A 339 -10.43 -3.43 2.16
CA ASP A 339 -9.84 -2.69 1.04
C ASP A 339 -10.51 -1.31 0.85
N ALA A 340 -11.75 -1.13 1.32
CA ALA A 340 -12.47 0.13 1.22
C ALA A 340 -12.05 1.20 2.25
N ASP A 341 -11.36 0.80 3.32
CA ASP A 341 -10.71 1.71 4.29
C ASP A 341 -9.18 1.52 4.37
N ALA A 342 -8.60 0.76 3.44
CA ALA A 342 -7.16 0.59 3.27
C ALA A 342 -6.50 1.76 2.52
N LEU A 343 -5.20 1.98 2.71
CA LEU A 343 -4.45 3.10 2.14
C LEU A 343 -3.79 2.76 0.79
N HIS A 344 -4.31 3.34 -0.30
CA HIS A 344 -3.83 3.10 -1.67
C HIS A 344 -3.49 4.42 -2.41
N PRO A 345 -2.45 4.47 -3.26
CA PRO A 345 -2.14 5.67 -4.07
C PRO A 345 -3.31 6.02 -4.99
N ALA A 346 -3.86 7.24 -4.84
CA ALA A 346 -5.06 7.69 -5.56
C ALA A 346 -4.86 7.82 -7.08
N ALA A 347 -3.61 7.90 -7.54
CA ALA A 347 -3.25 8.14 -8.94
C ALA A 347 -3.99 9.37 -9.53
N SER A 348 -4.30 9.35 -10.83
CA SER A 348 -4.97 10.46 -11.52
C SER A 348 -6.38 10.82 -11.01
N THR A 349 -6.99 10.05 -10.10
CA THR A 349 -8.24 10.46 -9.41
C THR A 349 -8.04 11.64 -8.45
N PHE A 350 -6.79 11.98 -8.12
CA PHE A 350 -6.45 13.12 -7.26
C PHE A 350 -6.46 14.47 -8.01
N LYS A 351 -6.29 14.47 -9.34
CA LYS A 351 -6.24 15.68 -10.18
C LYS A 351 -7.41 16.66 -10.02
N PRO A 352 -8.66 16.24 -9.74
CA PRO A 352 -9.77 17.18 -9.50
C PRO A 352 -9.62 17.99 -8.20
N ILE A 353 -8.87 17.48 -7.22
CA ILE A 353 -8.51 18.23 -6.01
C ILE A 353 -7.51 19.35 -6.36
N VAL A 354 -6.55 19.07 -7.25
CA VAL A 354 -5.63 20.06 -7.81
C VAL A 354 -6.42 21.14 -8.57
N LEU A 355 -7.38 20.74 -9.41
CA LEU A 355 -8.23 21.67 -10.15
C LEU A 355 -9.07 22.56 -9.21
N ALA A 356 -9.67 22.00 -8.16
CA ALA A 356 -10.38 22.76 -7.14
C ALA A 356 -9.46 23.77 -6.43
N ALA A 357 -8.22 23.37 -6.10
CA ALA A 357 -7.23 24.26 -5.50
C ALA A 357 -6.82 25.39 -6.45
N ALA A 358 -6.60 25.09 -7.73
CA ALA A 358 -6.23 26.04 -8.79
C ALA A 358 -7.34 27.08 -9.04
N LEU A 359 -8.59 26.63 -9.22
CA LEU A 359 -9.76 27.50 -9.34
C LEU A 359 -9.93 28.41 -8.11
N ARG A 360 -9.61 27.91 -6.91
CA ARG A 360 -9.59 28.72 -5.67
C ARG A 360 -8.43 29.72 -5.60
N GLN A 361 -7.34 29.52 -6.34
CA GLN A 361 -6.31 30.56 -6.57
C GLN A 361 -6.64 31.46 -7.78
N GLY A 362 -7.78 31.29 -8.44
CA GLY A 362 -8.19 32.10 -9.59
C GLY A 362 -7.58 31.66 -10.93
N ILE A 363 -7.06 30.43 -11.03
CA ILE A 363 -6.64 29.80 -12.29
C ILE A 363 -7.87 29.16 -12.93
N SER A 364 -8.31 29.60 -14.11
CA SER A 364 -9.48 28.99 -14.76
C SER A 364 -9.15 27.62 -15.33
N TYR A 365 -10.13 26.72 -15.36
CA TYR A 365 -10.01 25.43 -16.06
C TYR A 365 -9.82 25.58 -17.58
N ARG A 366 -10.13 26.77 -18.11
CA ARG A 366 -9.91 27.17 -19.51
C ARG A 366 -8.56 27.85 -19.75
N SER A 367 -7.73 28.02 -18.71
CA SER A 367 -6.35 28.49 -18.88
C SER A 367 -5.51 27.42 -19.59
N ARG A 368 -4.50 27.87 -20.33
CA ARG A 368 -3.73 27.09 -21.30
C ARG A 368 -2.32 26.75 -20.79
N TRP A 369 -1.95 25.48 -20.81
CA TRP A 369 -0.75 24.94 -20.15
C TRP A 369 0.07 24.04 -21.08
N ASP A 370 1.38 24.06 -20.89
CA ASP A 370 2.31 23.17 -21.57
C ASP A 370 2.21 21.74 -21.01
N GLY A 371 1.58 20.88 -21.80
CA GLY A 371 1.46 19.44 -21.60
C GLY A 371 2.50 18.64 -22.38
N SER A 372 3.65 19.22 -22.75
CA SER A 372 4.78 18.47 -23.31
C SER A 372 5.24 17.35 -22.37
N SER A 373 5.86 16.31 -22.93
CA SER A 373 6.31 15.12 -22.20
C SER A 373 7.51 14.49 -22.94
N PRO A 374 8.64 14.21 -22.27
CA PRO A 374 8.93 14.48 -20.85
C PRO A 374 9.06 15.99 -20.55
N ARG A 375 8.72 16.41 -19.33
CA ARG A 375 8.92 17.78 -18.83
C ARG A 375 9.63 17.76 -17.48
N LEU A 376 10.73 18.50 -17.35
CA LEU A 376 11.48 18.64 -16.10
C LEU A 376 10.87 19.73 -15.21
N PHE A 377 10.88 19.51 -13.89
CA PHE A 377 10.42 20.46 -12.88
C PHE A 377 11.52 20.66 -11.82
N PRO A 378 11.88 21.90 -11.45
CA PRO A 378 13.03 22.17 -10.55
C PRO A 378 12.93 21.54 -9.16
N ASP A 379 11.73 21.31 -8.64
CA ASP A 379 11.48 20.68 -7.33
C ASP A 379 11.34 19.14 -7.40
N ARG A 380 11.36 18.56 -8.60
CA ARG A 380 11.14 17.12 -8.82
C ARG A 380 12.43 16.31 -8.98
N GLY A 381 13.48 16.91 -9.53
CA GLY A 381 14.77 16.24 -9.80
C GLY A 381 14.79 15.21 -10.95
N VAL A 382 13.65 14.62 -11.30
CA VAL A 382 13.51 13.69 -12.43
C VAL A 382 12.40 14.12 -13.41
N PRO A 383 12.60 13.96 -14.74
CA PRO A 383 11.59 14.34 -15.73
C PRO A 383 10.24 13.64 -15.51
N LEU A 384 9.15 14.39 -15.63
CA LEU A 384 7.80 13.87 -15.57
C LEU A 384 7.31 13.51 -16.97
N ARG A 385 6.83 12.28 -17.14
CA ARG A 385 6.20 11.79 -18.36
C ARG A 385 4.68 11.73 -18.19
N ASN A 386 3.96 12.00 -19.26
CA ASN A 386 2.56 11.64 -19.40
C ASN A 386 2.42 10.14 -19.73
N HIS A 387 1.24 9.58 -19.52
CA HIS A 387 0.94 8.19 -19.90
C HIS A 387 0.99 8.03 -21.43
N ASP A 388 1.44 6.86 -21.90
CA ASP A 388 1.53 6.45 -23.31
C ASP A 388 2.09 7.50 -24.30
N GLY A 389 2.99 8.37 -23.82
CA GLY A 389 3.63 9.40 -24.65
C GLY A 389 2.72 10.58 -25.05
N LEU A 390 1.51 10.66 -24.51
CA LEU A 390 0.56 11.74 -24.77
C LEU A 390 1.18 13.10 -24.47
N HIS A 391 0.99 14.08 -25.35
CA HIS A 391 1.55 15.42 -25.19
C HIS A 391 0.66 16.46 -25.86
N CYS A 392 0.68 17.68 -25.33
CA CYS A 392 0.05 18.82 -25.98
C CYS A 392 0.75 20.12 -25.59
N ALA A 393 1.42 20.77 -26.54
CA ALA A 393 2.17 22.02 -26.30
C ALA A 393 1.27 23.20 -25.88
N ASP A 394 -0.04 23.12 -26.14
CA ASP A 394 -1.03 24.12 -25.72
C ASP A 394 -2.41 23.47 -25.47
N CYS A 395 -2.59 22.89 -24.28
CA CYS A 395 -3.86 22.32 -23.83
C CYS A 395 -4.55 23.19 -22.77
N THR A 396 -5.88 23.16 -22.70
CA THR A 396 -6.58 23.70 -21.51
C THR A 396 -6.49 22.72 -20.34
N LEU A 397 -6.65 23.17 -19.10
CA LEU A 397 -6.74 22.24 -17.95
C LEU A 397 -7.94 21.29 -18.03
N GLN A 398 -9.00 21.65 -18.78
CA GLN A 398 -10.07 20.72 -19.14
C GLN A 398 -9.56 19.58 -20.04
N GLN A 399 -8.90 19.92 -21.15
CA GLN A 399 -8.31 18.94 -22.07
C GLN A 399 -7.29 18.05 -21.34
N ALA A 400 -6.40 18.64 -20.54
CA ALA A 400 -5.44 17.91 -19.73
C ALA A 400 -6.09 16.98 -18.68
N MET A 401 -7.32 17.25 -18.23
CA MET A 401 -8.07 16.35 -17.34
C MET A 401 -8.70 15.18 -18.11
N VAL A 402 -9.25 15.44 -19.31
CA VAL A 402 -9.82 14.43 -20.22
C VAL A 402 -8.73 13.44 -20.63
N ASP A 403 -7.65 13.94 -21.21
CA ASP A 403 -6.47 13.17 -21.62
C ASP A 403 -5.62 12.69 -20.42
N SER A 404 -6.01 13.07 -19.20
CA SER A 404 -5.38 12.69 -17.94
C SER A 404 -3.86 12.98 -17.87
N LEU A 405 -3.39 14.03 -18.54
CA LEU A 405 -1.97 14.41 -18.60
C LEU A 405 -1.41 14.67 -17.19
N ASN A 406 -0.12 14.39 -17.02
CA ASN A 406 0.61 14.58 -15.76
C ASN A 406 1.27 15.96 -15.70
N THR A 407 1.88 16.41 -16.81
CA THR A 407 2.74 17.60 -16.83
C THR A 407 2.00 18.92 -16.56
N PRO A 408 0.77 19.18 -17.07
CA PRO A 408 0.01 20.39 -16.70
C PRO A 408 -0.41 20.41 -15.22
N PHE A 409 -0.79 19.26 -14.66
CA PHE A 409 -1.23 19.18 -13.26
C PHE A 409 -0.07 19.36 -12.27
N TYR A 410 1.14 18.90 -12.63
CA TYR A 410 2.34 19.21 -11.88
C TYR A 410 2.70 20.69 -11.97
N ALA A 411 2.65 21.29 -13.18
CA ALA A 411 2.91 22.72 -13.39
C ALA A 411 1.96 23.62 -12.57
N VAL A 412 0.65 23.33 -12.59
CA VAL A 412 -0.34 23.98 -11.73
C VAL A 412 0.02 23.84 -10.24
N THR A 413 0.47 22.66 -9.81
CA THR A 413 0.83 22.39 -8.41
C THR A 413 2.11 23.07 -7.97
N ALA A 414 3.07 23.29 -8.89
CA ALA A 414 4.26 24.09 -8.65
C ALA A 414 3.88 25.58 -8.51
N GLU A 415 3.05 26.12 -9.41
CA GLU A 415 2.55 27.50 -9.36
C GLU A 415 1.76 27.80 -8.07
N ILE A 416 0.84 26.91 -7.67
CA ILE A 416 0.01 27.12 -6.46
C ILE A 416 0.60 26.54 -5.17
N GLY A 417 1.69 25.79 -5.23
CA GLY A 417 2.33 25.14 -4.09
C GLY A 417 1.60 23.90 -3.56
N ALA A 418 2.33 22.80 -3.36
CA ALA A 418 1.79 21.50 -3.00
C ALA A 418 1.00 21.46 -1.68
N ASP A 419 1.39 22.22 -0.65
CA ASP A 419 0.61 22.31 0.60
C ASP A 419 -0.80 22.92 0.37
N ARG A 420 -1.01 23.80 -0.63
CA ARG A 420 -2.36 24.31 -0.96
C ARG A 420 -3.25 23.24 -1.58
N VAL A 421 -2.67 22.30 -2.33
CA VAL A 421 -3.37 21.12 -2.88
C VAL A 421 -3.72 20.15 -1.75
N ARG A 422 -2.79 19.91 -0.80
CA ARG A 422 -3.08 19.13 0.41
C ARG A 422 -4.21 19.74 1.23
N ASP A 423 -4.16 21.04 1.50
CA ASP A 423 -5.20 21.73 2.26
C ASP A 423 -6.57 21.69 1.57
N MET A 424 -6.61 21.60 0.23
CA MET A 424 -7.85 21.33 -0.50
C MET A 424 -8.32 19.89 -0.31
N ALA A 425 -7.43 18.90 -0.39
CA ALA A 425 -7.77 17.49 -0.14
C ALA A 425 -8.39 17.29 1.25
N VAL A 426 -7.79 17.91 2.27
CA VAL A 426 -8.26 17.84 3.66
C VAL A 426 -9.60 18.53 3.85
N ARG A 427 -9.83 19.67 3.16
CA ARG A 427 -11.14 20.34 3.16
C ARG A 427 -12.24 19.52 2.50
N LEU A 428 -11.91 18.78 1.43
CA LEU A 428 -12.90 18.04 0.64
C LEU A 428 -13.25 16.66 1.22
N GLY A 429 -12.37 16.00 1.97
CA GLY A 429 -12.69 14.67 2.50
C GLY A 429 -11.56 13.92 3.20
N VAL A 430 -10.30 14.13 2.79
CA VAL A 430 -9.16 13.35 3.28
C VAL A 430 -8.83 13.72 4.74
N PRO A 431 -8.69 12.76 5.67
CA PRO A 431 -8.21 13.06 7.03
C PRO A 431 -6.88 13.82 7.02
N ASP A 432 -6.70 14.81 7.91
CA ASP A 432 -5.39 15.48 8.10
C ASP A 432 -4.33 14.49 8.61
N LYS A 433 -4.76 13.39 9.24
CA LYS A 433 -3.88 12.37 9.82
C LYS A 433 -4.46 10.97 9.64
N TYR A 434 -3.56 10.00 9.43
CA TYR A 434 -3.80 8.57 9.57
C TYR A 434 -2.92 8.06 10.73
N ASP A 435 -3.49 7.32 11.68
CA ASP A 435 -2.78 6.80 12.88
C ASP A 435 -1.92 7.85 13.62
N GLY A 436 -2.45 9.07 13.73
CA GLY A 436 -1.78 10.22 14.35
C GLY A 436 -0.65 10.86 13.52
N ARG A 437 -0.26 10.26 12.38
CA ARG A 437 0.75 10.79 11.44
C ARG A 437 0.09 11.71 10.41
N ARG A 438 0.74 12.83 10.05
CA ARG A 438 0.26 13.75 8.99
C ARG A 438 0.02 12.97 7.68
N SER A 439 -1.14 13.14 7.06
CA SER A 439 -1.48 12.57 5.75
C SER A 439 -0.85 13.36 4.61
N LEU A 440 -0.81 12.78 3.41
CA LEU A 440 -0.41 13.45 2.16
C LEU A 440 0.98 14.11 2.21
N VAL A 441 1.96 13.38 2.75
CA VAL A 441 3.37 13.78 2.86
C VAL A 441 4.30 12.61 2.55
N ASP A 442 5.51 12.95 2.12
CA ASP A 442 6.65 12.04 2.03
C ASP A 442 6.91 11.35 3.38
N VAL A 443 7.17 10.03 3.37
CA VAL A 443 7.49 9.23 4.57
C VAL A 443 9.00 9.04 4.74
N LYS A 444 9.44 8.35 5.80
CA LYS A 444 10.86 8.05 6.01
C LYS A 444 11.39 7.13 4.89
N GLY A 445 12.20 7.69 4.00
CA GLY A 445 12.74 7.02 2.81
C GLY A 445 12.42 7.78 1.52
N ASP A 446 11.41 8.64 1.52
CA ASP A 446 11.13 9.57 0.42
C ASP A 446 12.11 10.79 0.45
N PRO A 447 12.20 11.59 -0.63
CA PRO A 447 13.15 12.70 -0.74
C PRO A 447 12.98 13.85 0.28
N ALA A 448 11.76 14.12 0.78
CA ALA A 448 11.51 15.23 1.70
C ALA A 448 10.57 14.87 2.87
N PRO A 449 10.96 13.94 3.79
CA PRO A 449 10.07 13.36 4.78
C PRO A 449 9.31 14.39 5.63
N GLY A 450 7.99 14.21 5.76
CA GLY A 450 7.07 15.11 6.47
C GLY A 450 6.56 16.30 5.64
N ARG A 451 7.08 16.52 4.43
CA ARG A 451 6.63 17.56 3.49
C ARG A 451 5.77 16.97 2.38
N THR A 452 4.94 17.82 1.78
CA THR A 452 4.21 17.51 0.54
C THR A 452 5.01 18.08 -0.63
N ARG A 453 5.33 17.27 -1.65
CA ARG A 453 5.97 17.70 -2.90
C ARG A 453 4.97 17.75 -4.06
N GLY A 454 5.36 18.31 -5.21
CA GLY A 454 4.50 18.44 -6.39
C GLY A 454 3.90 17.12 -6.91
N ASP A 455 4.50 15.97 -6.57
CA ASP A 455 3.97 14.62 -6.88
C ASP A 455 2.56 14.37 -6.29
N ILE A 456 2.07 15.19 -5.34
CA ILE A 456 0.65 15.18 -4.92
C ILE A 456 -0.31 15.36 -6.12
N ALA A 457 0.10 16.10 -7.15
CA ALA A 457 -0.67 16.31 -8.38
C ALA A 457 -1.02 15.01 -9.11
N LEU A 458 -0.22 13.98 -8.87
CA LEU A 458 -0.27 12.68 -9.55
C LEU A 458 -0.96 11.61 -8.68
N GLY A 459 -1.38 11.96 -7.45
CA GLY A 459 -1.97 11.02 -6.49
C GLY A 459 -0.98 10.01 -5.90
N ARG A 460 0.33 10.34 -5.85
CA ARG A 460 1.39 9.53 -5.22
C ARG A 460 1.06 9.12 -3.78
N TYR A 461 0.53 10.05 -3.00
CA TYR A 461 0.26 9.83 -1.59
C TYR A 461 -1.04 9.03 -1.41
N PRO A 462 -1.06 8.02 -0.53
CA PRO A 462 -2.21 7.14 -0.39
C PRO A 462 -3.36 7.80 0.39
N VAL A 463 -4.57 7.37 0.04
CA VAL A 463 -5.85 7.67 0.71
C VAL A 463 -6.70 6.39 0.73
N THR A 464 -7.80 6.37 1.48
CA THR A 464 -8.75 5.25 1.39
C THR A 464 -9.80 5.47 0.28
N PRO A 465 -10.33 4.40 -0.34
CA PRO A 465 -11.48 4.53 -1.24
C PRO A 465 -12.68 5.23 -0.60
N SER A 466 -12.89 5.05 0.71
CA SER A 466 -13.93 5.74 1.48
C SER A 466 -13.68 7.24 1.65
N ASP A 467 -12.42 7.65 1.84
CA ASP A 467 -12.05 9.07 1.95
C ASP A 467 -12.14 9.76 0.59
N LEU A 468 -11.72 9.08 -0.48
CA LEU A 468 -11.88 9.55 -1.85
C LEU A 468 -13.36 9.66 -2.23
N ALA A 469 -14.21 8.71 -1.79
CA ALA A 469 -15.66 8.82 -1.97
C ALA A 469 -16.24 10.03 -1.23
N THR A 470 -15.67 10.39 -0.07
CA THR A 470 -16.05 11.60 0.70
C THR A 470 -15.66 12.89 -0.04
N VAL A 471 -14.51 12.91 -0.72
CA VAL A 471 -14.10 14.00 -1.63
C VAL A 471 -15.09 14.15 -2.79
N TYR A 472 -15.43 13.05 -3.47
CA TYR A 472 -16.30 13.09 -4.66
C TYR A 472 -17.76 13.38 -4.28
N ALA A 473 -18.23 12.93 -3.11
CA ALA A 473 -19.50 13.35 -2.53
C ALA A 473 -19.54 14.86 -2.25
N THR A 474 -18.48 15.43 -1.69
CA THR A 474 -18.38 16.88 -1.43
C THR A 474 -18.41 17.71 -2.72
N LEU A 475 -17.80 17.23 -3.80
CA LEU A 475 -17.91 17.86 -5.12
C LEU A 475 -19.35 17.78 -5.67
N ALA A 476 -19.96 16.61 -5.62
CA ALA A 476 -21.35 16.37 -6.04
C ALA A 476 -22.38 17.21 -5.23
N ALA A 477 -22.09 17.47 -3.96
CA ALA A 477 -22.87 18.30 -3.05
C ALA A 477 -22.68 19.82 -3.27
N GLY A 478 -22.01 20.24 -4.34
CA GLY A 478 -21.75 21.65 -4.62
C GLY A 478 -20.77 22.29 -3.63
N GLY A 479 -19.83 21.51 -3.09
CA GLY A 479 -18.81 21.99 -2.14
C GLY A 479 -19.18 21.89 -0.67
N VAL A 480 -20.32 21.29 -0.31
CA VAL A 480 -20.68 20.99 1.09
C VAL A 480 -20.14 19.62 1.48
N ARG A 481 -19.19 19.58 2.42
CA ARG A 481 -18.65 18.34 2.99
C ARG A 481 -19.57 17.86 4.11
N HIS A 482 -20.07 16.64 3.96
CA HIS A 482 -20.76 15.90 5.00
C HIS A 482 -19.83 14.82 5.56
N GLU A 483 -19.96 14.49 6.85
CA GLU A 483 -19.19 13.40 7.44
C GLU A 483 -19.73 12.03 6.98
N ARG A 484 -18.81 11.14 6.61
CA ARG A 484 -19.11 9.75 6.26
C ARG A 484 -19.71 9.04 7.48
N HIS A 485 -20.91 8.50 7.35
CA HIS A 485 -21.58 7.78 8.42
C HIS A 485 -22.37 6.57 7.88
N PHE A 486 -22.45 5.53 8.69
CA PHE A 486 -23.16 4.29 8.44
C PHE A 486 -24.46 4.20 9.23
N VAL A 487 -24.62 4.98 10.31
CA VAL A 487 -25.79 4.91 11.22
C VAL A 487 -26.72 6.11 11.04
N GLN A 488 -27.99 5.83 10.74
CA GLN A 488 -29.07 6.82 10.66
C GLN A 488 -29.79 7.00 12.02
N SER A 489 -29.99 5.92 12.79
CA SER A 489 -30.56 6.00 14.14
C SER A 489 -30.27 4.75 14.99
N VAL A 490 -30.21 4.91 16.32
CA VAL A 490 -30.13 3.81 17.28
C VAL A 490 -31.29 3.89 18.27
N THR A 491 -32.06 2.81 18.40
CA THR A 491 -33.19 2.66 19.34
C THR A 491 -34.16 3.85 19.25
N GLY A 492 -34.45 4.30 18.02
CA GLY A 492 -35.32 5.43 17.70
C GLY A 492 -34.66 6.82 17.75
N ALA A 493 -33.48 6.98 18.35
CA ALA A 493 -32.76 8.24 18.36
C ALA A 493 -31.99 8.45 17.05
N THR A 494 -32.38 9.46 16.26
CA THR A 494 -31.72 9.84 15.01
C THR A 494 -30.32 10.39 15.26
N VAL A 495 -29.34 9.94 14.47
CA VAL A 495 -27.99 10.49 14.46
C VAL A 495 -28.03 11.85 13.76
N ALA A 496 -27.67 12.92 14.48
CA ALA A 496 -27.54 14.25 13.90
C ALA A 496 -26.31 14.31 12.98
N VAL A 497 -26.51 14.76 11.74
CA VAL A 497 -25.46 14.88 10.73
C VAL A 497 -25.42 16.31 10.18
N GLY A 498 -24.21 16.89 10.14
CA GLY A 498 -23.96 18.25 9.67
C GLY A 498 -23.41 18.29 8.25
N GLY A 499 -23.43 19.49 7.66
CA GLY A 499 -22.70 19.81 6.43
C GLY A 499 -21.85 21.06 6.64
N THR A 500 -20.62 21.05 6.15
CA THR A 500 -19.67 22.17 6.23
C THR A 500 -19.29 22.64 4.83
N THR A 501 -19.43 23.93 4.52
CA THR A 501 -18.99 24.48 3.23
C THR A 501 -17.46 24.41 3.11
N ALA A 502 -16.96 23.44 2.35
CA ALA A 502 -15.55 23.20 2.09
C ALA A 502 -15.01 23.97 0.89
N LEU A 503 -15.87 24.18 -0.13
CA LEU A 503 -15.56 24.77 -1.42
C LEU A 503 -16.68 25.74 -1.85
N ASP A 504 -16.35 26.74 -2.66
CA ASP A 504 -17.35 27.62 -3.28
C ASP A 504 -18.18 26.83 -4.31
N PRO A 505 -19.52 26.90 -4.29
CA PRO A 505 -20.37 26.13 -5.20
C PRO A 505 -20.12 26.44 -6.68
N ARG A 506 -19.60 27.62 -7.01
CA ARG A 506 -19.16 27.99 -8.36
C ARG A 506 -17.95 27.19 -8.81
N ILE A 507 -16.98 27.00 -7.89
CA ILE A 507 -15.79 26.19 -8.14
C ILE A 507 -16.17 24.71 -8.22
N ALA A 508 -17.08 24.24 -7.36
CA ALA A 508 -17.60 22.87 -7.43
C ALA A 508 -18.31 22.59 -8.77
N ALA A 509 -19.08 23.56 -9.30
CA ALA A 509 -19.74 23.46 -10.60
C ALA A 509 -18.75 23.45 -11.78
N ASP A 510 -17.66 24.22 -11.72
CA ASP A 510 -16.61 24.19 -12.73
C ASP A 510 -15.79 22.88 -12.70
N VAL A 511 -15.45 22.37 -11.52
CA VAL A 511 -14.84 21.03 -11.38
C VAL A 511 -15.79 19.96 -11.93
N THR A 512 -17.08 20.04 -11.60
CA THR A 512 -18.11 19.14 -12.17
C THR A 512 -18.15 19.23 -13.69
N THR A 513 -18.11 20.43 -14.27
CA THR A 513 -18.15 20.62 -15.74
C THR A 513 -16.97 19.94 -16.43
N VAL A 514 -15.76 20.08 -15.89
CA VAL A 514 -14.57 19.37 -16.42
C VAL A 514 -14.70 17.86 -16.24
N LEU A 515 -15.20 17.39 -15.10
CA LEU A 515 -15.40 15.97 -14.82
C LEU A 515 -16.56 15.33 -15.62
N GLN A 516 -17.52 16.12 -16.10
CA GLN A 516 -18.51 15.66 -17.09
C GLN A 516 -17.83 15.36 -18.42
N SER A 517 -16.98 16.27 -18.92
CA SER A 517 -16.17 16.06 -20.13
C SER A 517 -15.43 14.73 -20.11
N VAL A 518 -14.72 14.43 -19.01
CA VAL A 518 -14.01 13.14 -18.83
C VAL A 518 -14.93 11.92 -19.01
N VAL A 519 -16.16 11.97 -18.49
CA VAL A 519 -17.13 10.85 -18.54
C VAL A 519 -17.88 10.76 -19.86
N SER A 520 -18.10 11.88 -20.56
CA SER A 520 -18.74 11.88 -21.88
C SER A 520 -17.77 11.52 -23.01
N GLU A 521 -16.56 12.08 -23.00
CA GLU A 521 -15.61 11.96 -24.12
C GLU A 521 -14.92 10.59 -24.14
N ASN A 522 -14.64 10.01 -22.96
CA ASN A 522 -14.15 8.64 -22.84
C ASN A 522 -15.30 7.58 -22.77
N GLY A 523 -16.56 7.98 -22.96
CA GLY A 523 -17.70 7.05 -23.07
C GLY A 523 -18.20 6.39 -21.78
N PHE A 524 -17.68 6.75 -20.60
CA PHE A 524 -18.04 6.10 -19.32
C PHE A 524 -19.43 6.46 -18.75
N THR A 525 -20.36 6.97 -19.57
CA THR A 525 -21.62 7.52 -19.07
C THR A 525 -22.59 6.42 -18.57
N PRO A 526 -23.05 6.45 -17.30
CA PRO A 526 -23.88 5.38 -16.73
C PRO A 526 -25.32 5.31 -17.29
N GLY A 527 -25.72 6.26 -18.14
CA GLY A 527 -27.09 6.42 -18.66
C GLY A 527 -27.87 7.59 -18.04
N ARG A 528 -27.19 8.44 -17.25
CA ARG A 528 -27.70 9.70 -16.67
C ARG A 528 -26.55 10.72 -16.56
N PRO A 529 -26.82 12.03 -16.37
CA PRO A 529 -25.78 13.04 -16.19
C PRO A 529 -24.87 12.68 -15.02
N ALA A 530 -23.58 12.50 -15.31
CA ALA A 530 -22.57 12.07 -14.36
C ALA A 530 -21.23 12.74 -14.66
N ALA A 531 -20.35 12.74 -13.67
CA ALA A 531 -19.03 13.35 -13.69
C ALA A 531 -18.04 12.44 -12.96
N GLY A 532 -16.78 12.35 -13.39
CA GLY A 532 -15.82 11.45 -12.74
C GLY A 532 -14.44 11.44 -13.36
N LYS A 533 -13.51 10.71 -12.74
CA LYS A 533 -12.12 10.60 -13.15
C LYS A 533 -11.57 9.19 -12.90
N THR A 534 -10.87 8.69 -13.91
CA THR A 534 -10.09 7.45 -13.89
C THR A 534 -8.71 7.66 -13.24
N GLY A 535 -8.16 6.63 -12.62
CA GLY A 535 -6.79 6.62 -12.12
C GLY A 535 -6.10 5.28 -12.33
N THR A 536 -4.83 5.32 -12.70
CA THR A 536 -3.99 4.14 -12.90
C THR A 536 -2.67 4.40 -12.17
N GLN A 537 -2.30 3.55 -11.23
CA GLN A 537 -1.01 3.60 -10.53
C GLN A 537 -0.05 2.60 -11.18
N GLN A 538 1.05 3.13 -11.74
CA GLN A 538 2.13 2.34 -12.32
C GLN A 538 2.83 1.48 -11.24
N TRP A 539 3.17 0.25 -11.59
CA TRP A 539 3.95 -0.66 -10.75
C TRP A 539 5.44 -0.32 -10.92
N ARG A 540 5.97 0.46 -9.97
CA ARG A 540 7.36 0.99 -10.04
C ARG A 540 7.58 1.67 -11.39
N ASP A 541 8.77 1.54 -11.95
CA ASP A 541 9.17 2.11 -13.24
C ASP A 541 8.98 1.12 -14.41
N THR A 542 8.04 0.16 -14.32
CA THR A 542 7.74 -0.80 -15.40
C THR A 542 6.46 -0.42 -16.17
N PRO A 543 6.21 -0.94 -17.40
CA PRO A 543 4.97 -0.69 -18.17
C PRO A 543 3.70 -1.36 -17.61
N GLU A 544 3.69 -1.74 -16.33
CA GLU A 544 2.62 -2.46 -15.64
C GLU A 544 1.92 -1.54 -14.62
N ASN A 545 0.72 -1.93 -14.19
CA ASN A 545 -0.04 -1.22 -13.16
C ASN A 545 -0.13 -2.06 -11.87
N GLN A 546 -0.40 -1.42 -10.73
CA GLN A 546 -0.63 -2.09 -9.43
C GLN A 546 -1.99 -1.75 -8.80
N ASP A 547 -2.51 -0.54 -9.03
CA ASP A 547 -3.84 -0.09 -8.59
C ASP A 547 -4.56 0.57 -9.78
N ALA A 548 -5.85 0.31 -9.93
CA ALA A 548 -6.71 0.91 -10.95
C ALA A 548 -8.02 1.43 -10.31
N TRP A 549 -8.46 2.61 -10.73
CA TRP A 549 -9.49 3.39 -10.05
C TRP A 549 -10.50 4.02 -11.01
N MET A 550 -11.77 4.04 -10.60
CA MET A 550 -12.76 4.99 -11.12
C MET A 550 -13.47 5.67 -9.94
N ALA A 551 -13.39 7.00 -9.90
CA ALA A 551 -14.08 7.84 -8.93
C ALA A 551 -15.08 8.75 -9.67
N GLY A 552 -16.35 8.74 -9.30
CA GLY A 552 -17.35 9.52 -10.03
C GLY A 552 -18.67 9.70 -9.29
N TYR A 553 -19.50 10.61 -9.77
CA TYR A 553 -20.76 10.97 -9.14
C TYR A 553 -21.85 11.39 -10.12
N THR A 554 -23.06 11.33 -9.59
CA THR A 554 -24.31 11.88 -10.09
C THR A 554 -24.84 12.83 -9.00
N PRO A 555 -25.89 13.64 -9.25
CA PRO A 555 -26.50 14.43 -8.18
C PRO A 555 -27.23 13.57 -7.12
N GLU A 556 -27.38 12.26 -7.34
CA GLU A 556 -28.03 11.33 -6.40
C GLU A 556 -27.04 10.47 -5.59
N LEU A 557 -25.85 10.19 -6.14
CA LEU A 557 -24.89 9.23 -5.59
C LEU A 557 -23.47 9.56 -6.08
N ALA A 558 -22.51 9.61 -5.16
CA ALA A 558 -21.08 9.60 -5.46
C ALA A 558 -20.49 8.23 -5.10
N SER A 559 -19.58 7.71 -5.91
CA SER A 559 -18.99 6.39 -5.71
C SER A 559 -17.55 6.28 -6.22
N VAL A 560 -16.76 5.48 -5.53
CA VAL A 560 -15.37 5.15 -5.85
C VAL A 560 -15.23 3.65 -5.95
N ILE A 561 -14.49 3.21 -6.97
CA ILE A 561 -14.09 1.82 -7.19
C ILE A 561 -12.58 1.77 -7.30
N TRP A 562 -11.98 0.83 -6.58
CA TRP A 562 -10.57 0.44 -6.67
C TRP A 562 -10.48 -1.03 -7.07
N ILE A 563 -9.47 -1.36 -7.86
CA ILE A 563 -9.06 -2.72 -8.23
C ILE A 563 -7.56 -2.83 -8.01
N GLY A 564 -7.13 -3.88 -7.32
CA GLY A 564 -5.72 -4.12 -6.98
C GLY A 564 -5.49 -5.55 -6.50
N LYS A 565 -4.44 -5.80 -5.71
CA LYS A 565 -4.01 -7.16 -5.31
C LYS A 565 -3.43 -7.20 -3.89
N ALA A 566 -3.72 -8.28 -3.16
CA ALA A 566 -3.31 -8.48 -1.76
C ALA A 566 -1.78 -8.56 -1.57
N LYS A 567 -1.07 -8.81 -2.68
CA LYS A 567 0.38 -8.66 -2.80
C LYS A 567 0.63 -7.72 -3.99
N PRO A 568 1.21 -6.53 -3.78
CA PRO A 568 1.50 -5.59 -4.85
C PRO A 568 2.32 -6.19 -5.99
N GLY A 569 1.96 -5.83 -7.22
CA GLY A 569 2.57 -6.33 -8.44
C GLY A 569 1.61 -6.19 -9.63
N PRO A 570 2.01 -6.63 -10.85
CA PRO A 570 1.29 -6.39 -12.09
C PRO A 570 -0.20 -6.78 -12.06
N LEU A 571 -1.04 -5.83 -12.46
CA LEU A 571 -2.50 -5.89 -12.47
C LEU A 571 -3.01 -6.19 -13.88
N ARG A 572 -3.40 -7.44 -14.12
CA ARG A 572 -3.87 -7.94 -15.43
C ARG A 572 -5.12 -8.81 -15.28
N ASP A 573 -5.94 -8.85 -16.32
CA ASP A 573 -7.16 -9.63 -16.40
C ASP A 573 -6.92 -11.10 -16.85
N ALA A 574 -8.00 -11.86 -17.01
CA ALA A 574 -7.98 -13.26 -17.46
C ALA A 574 -7.43 -13.46 -18.89
N HIS A 575 -7.37 -12.40 -19.70
CA HIS A 575 -6.79 -12.39 -21.05
C HIS A 575 -5.35 -11.87 -21.08
N GLY A 576 -4.82 -11.48 -19.91
CA GLY A 576 -3.49 -10.88 -19.78
C GLY A 576 -3.44 -9.40 -20.18
N VAL A 577 -4.58 -8.73 -20.40
CA VAL A 577 -4.65 -7.29 -20.66
C VAL A 577 -4.43 -6.54 -19.33
N ARG A 578 -3.74 -5.38 -19.36
CA ARG A 578 -3.57 -4.56 -18.16
C ARG A 578 -4.91 -4.01 -17.67
N ILE A 579 -5.11 -4.01 -16.36
CA ILE A 579 -6.25 -3.33 -15.75
C ILE A 579 -5.83 -1.89 -15.44
N GLU A 580 -6.69 -0.95 -15.84
CA GLU A 580 -6.47 0.49 -15.89
C GLU A 580 -7.77 1.19 -15.45
N GLY A 581 -7.72 2.45 -15.02
CA GLY A 581 -8.88 3.12 -14.41
C GLY A 581 -10.13 3.21 -15.31
N ASP A 582 -9.90 3.23 -16.62
CA ASP A 582 -10.87 3.26 -17.73
C ASP A 582 -11.38 1.88 -18.17
N THR A 583 -10.73 0.78 -17.77
CA THR A 583 -11.18 -0.58 -18.10
C THR A 583 -12.11 -1.14 -17.02
N MET A 584 -11.65 -2.12 -16.22
CA MET A 584 -12.50 -2.80 -15.24
C MET A 584 -13.19 -1.86 -14.23
N PRO A 585 -12.52 -0.86 -13.61
CA PRO A 585 -13.14 0.06 -12.66
C PRO A 585 -14.23 0.93 -13.28
N ALA A 586 -14.04 1.44 -14.51
CA ALA A 586 -15.05 2.25 -15.18
C ALA A 586 -16.27 1.42 -15.63
N HIS A 587 -16.07 0.20 -16.11
CA HIS A 587 -17.18 -0.72 -16.44
C HIS A 587 -17.97 -1.15 -15.20
N LEU A 588 -17.27 -1.44 -14.09
CA LEU A 588 -17.89 -1.64 -12.77
C LEU A 588 -18.70 -0.42 -12.35
N TRP A 589 -18.12 0.78 -12.42
CA TRP A 589 -18.75 2.01 -11.94
C TRP A 589 -20.01 2.38 -12.72
N GLN A 590 -19.99 2.22 -14.04
CA GLN A 590 -21.18 2.36 -14.90
C GLN A 590 -22.29 1.40 -14.49
N SER A 591 -21.95 0.11 -14.36
CA SER A 591 -22.90 -0.98 -14.11
C SER A 591 -23.52 -0.88 -12.71
N PHE A 592 -22.70 -0.55 -11.71
CA PHE A 592 -23.13 -0.25 -10.35
C PHE A 592 -24.05 0.98 -10.31
N THR A 593 -23.59 2.13 -10.83
CA THR A 593 -24.31 3.41 -10.73
C THR A 593 -25.66 3.35 -11.44
N ARG A 594 -25.74 2.67 -12.59
CA ARG A 594 -26.99 2.40 -13.31
C ARG A 594 -27.95 1.56 -12.46
N SER A 595 -27.46 0.48 -11.85
CA SER A 595 -28.25 -0.47 -11.06
C SER A 595 -28.74 0.14 -9.73
N ALA A 596 -27.85 0.79 -8.97
CA ALA A 596 -28.14 1.43 -7.69
C ALA A 596 -29.13 2.60 -7.79
N LEU A 597 -29.18 3.27 -8.95
CA LEU A 597 -30.11 4.37 -9.24
C LEU A 597 -31.34 3.95 -10.07
N THR A 598 -31.63 2.64 -10.15
CA THR A 598 -32.83 2.13 -10.83
C THR A 598 -34.09 2.71 -10.19
N GLY A 599 -34.99 3.27 -11.01
CA GLY A 599 -36.23 3.91 -10.55
C GLY A 599 -36.06 5.27 -9.86
N GLN A 600 -34.84 5.71 -9.55
CA GLN A 600 -34.61 7.04 -8.99
C GLN A 600 -34.71 8.13 -10.07
N PRO A 601 -35.33 9.30 -9.78
CA PRO A 601 -35.36 10.44 -10.69
C PRO A 601 -33.96 10.82 -11.21
N VAL A 602 -33.91 11.40 -12.41
CA VAL A 602 -32.68 11.91 -13.00
C VAL A 602 -32.61 13.43 -12.80
N ARG A 603 -31.70 13.89 -11.94
CA ARG A 603 -31.43 15.32 -11.76
C ARG A 603 -30.36 15.79 -12.76
N LYS A 604 -30.24 17.10 -12.91
CA LYS A 604 -29.17 17.73 -13.69
C LYS A 604 -27.99 18.06 -12.78
N LEU A 605 -26.77 17.93 -13.32
CA LEU A 605 -25.57 18.54 -12.72
C LEU A 605 -25.61 20.07 -12.89
N PRO A 606 -24.90 20.84 -12.05
CA PRO A 606 -24.85 22.31 -12.15
C PRO A 606 -24.23 22.76 -13.48
N ALA A 607 -24.59 23.98 -13.92
CA ALA A 607 -23.93 24.65 -15.03
C ALA A 607 -22.62 25.32 -14.56
N PRO A 608 -21.58 25.44 -15.42
CA PRO A 608 -20.33 26.10 -15.07
C PRO A 608 -20.53 27.56 -14.67
N ALA A 609 -19.66 28.03 -13.78
CA ALA A 609 -19.58 29.42 -13.34
C ALA A 609 -18.37 30.16 -13.97
N HIS A 610 -17.47 29.43 -14.64
CA HIS A 610 -16.31 29.96 -15.35
C HIS A 610 -15.34 30.78 -14.47
N VAL A 611 -15.12 30.33 -13.24
CA VAL A 611 -14.22 30.94 -12.25
C VAL A 611 -12.77 30.97 -12.76
N GLY A 612 -12.02 31.96 -12.27
CA GLY A 612 -10.62 32.17 -12.57
C GLY A 612 -10.36 32.89 -13.90
N ARG A 613 -9.10 33.25 -14.13
CA ARG A 613 -8.64 33.88 -15.36
C ARG A 613 -8.06 32.85 -16.33
N VAL A 614 -8.02 33.19 -17.62
CA VAL A 614 -7.50 32.31 -18.68
C VAL A 614 -6.03 32.54 -19.02
N ASP A 615 -5.48 33.68 -18.60
CA ASP A 615 -4.09 34.14 -18.80
C ASP A 615 -3.09 33.50 -17.82
N THR A 616 -3.57 32.73 -16.83
CA THR A 616 -2.76 32.20 -15.72
C THR A 616 -1.89 31.00 -16.08
N GLY A 617 -2.12 30.34 -17.21
CA GLY A 617 -1.37 29.15 -17.61
C GLY A 617 -0.05 29.45 -18.32
N ASP A 618 0.77 28.41 -18.51
CA ASP A 618 2.14 28.52 -19.00
C ASP A 618 2.35 28.17 -20.50
N ALA A 619 1.33 27.71 -21.21
CA ALA A 619 1.43 27.49 -22.66
C ALA A 619 1.76 28.79 -23.40
N GLY A 620 2.67 28.73 -24.36
CA GLY A 620 3.09 29.88 -25.16
C GLY A 620 3.84 30.97 -24.37
N ARG A 621 4.02 30.83 -23.05
CA ARG A 621 5.09 31.56 -22.37
C ARG A 621 6.40 31.04 -22.93
N SER A 622 7.28 31.94 -23.36
CA SER A 622 8.70 31.59 -23.30
C SER A 622 8.99 31.28 -21.83
N HIS A 623 9.31 30.03 -21.51
CA HIS A 623 10.10 29.77 -20.32
C HIS A 623 11.36 30.64 -20.46
N ASP A 624 11.67 31.44 -19.45
CA ASP A 624 12.80 32.38 -19.52
C ASP A 624 14.11 31.62 -19.26
N THR A 625 14.49 30.78 -20.24
CA THR A 625 15.82 30.22 -20.41
C THR A 625 16.76 31.34 -20.85
N GLY A 626 16.98 32.28 -19.93
CA GLY A 626 17.54 33.63 -20.11
C GLY A 626 18.45 33.83 -21.33
N LYS A 627 17.83 34.21 -22.45
CA LYS A 627 18.43 34.49 -23.78
C LYS A 627 19.22 33.33 -24.40
N ASN A 628 18.59 32.63 -25.36
CA ASN A 628 18.93 32.67 -26.80
C ASN A 628 18.24 31.49 -27.54
N PRO A 629 17.75 31.60 -28.79
CA PRO A 629 17.06 30.49 -29.47
C PRO A 629 17.93 29.25 -29.71
N ASP A 630 19.25 29.39 -29.73
CA ASP A 630 20.21 28.29 -29.96
C ASP A 630 20.42 27.38 -28.72
N LYS A 631 19.48 27.37 -27.77
CA LYS A 631 19.50 26.53 -26.56
C LYS A 631 18.20 25.76 -26.34
N ALA A 632 18.07 24.67 -27.09
CA ALA A 632 17.37 23.50 -26.57
C ALA A 632 18.18 22.88 -25.41
N ALA A 633 17.46 22.24 -24.48
CA ALA A 633 17.97 21.56 -23.29
C ALA A 633 18.69 22.44 -22.23
N GLY A 634 18.46 22.10 -20.95
CA GLY A 634 19.07 22.73 -19.78
C GLY A 634 20.50 22.27 -19.49
N LEU A 635 21.25 21.85 -20.52
CA LEU A 635 22.59 21.30 -20.40
C LEU A 635 23.51 22.27 -19.66
N GLN A 636 24.16 21.80 -18.61
CA GLN A 636 25.32 22.50 -18.08
C GLN A 636 26.43 22.41 -19.13
N ALA A 637 26.95 23.57 -19.54
CA ALA A 637 28.05 23.59 -20.49
C ALA A 637 29.22 22.77 -19.92
N PRO A 638 29.81 21.84 -20.72
CA PRO A 638 30.89 20.99 -20.26
C PRO A 638 32.04 21.84 -19.73
N ALA A 639 32.65 21.39 -18.63
CA ALA A 639 33.78 22.09 -18.03
C ALA A 639 34.85 22.47 -19.09
N ALA A 640 35.22 23.74 -19.16
CA ALA A 640 36.06 24.26 -20.24
C ALA A 640 37.40 23.51 -20.38
N GLY A 641 37.73 23.08 -21.59
CA GLY A 641 38.85 22.18 -21.91
C GLY A 641 38.47 20.68 -21.92
N TYR A 642 37.22 20.34 -21.62
CA TYR A 642 36.67 18.98 -21.65
C TYR A 642 35.45 18.87 -22.59
N GLU A 643 35.45 19.64 -23.67
CA GLU A 643 34.37 19.65 -24.65
C GLU A 643 34.19 18.27 -25.31
N PRO A 644 32.95 17.78 -25.47
CA PRO A 644 32.70 16.48 -26.07
C PRO A 644 33.05 16.46 -27.56
N VAL A 645 33.63 15.34 -28.02
CA VAL A 645 33.86 15.12 -29.44
C VAL A 645 32.54 14.86 -30.14
N VAL A 646 32.33 15.53 -31.27
CA VAL A 646 31.13 15.39 -32.12
C VAL A 646 31.51 15.12 -33.59
N HIS A 647 32.77 14.78 -33.83
CA HIS A 647 33.32 14.56 -35.17
C HIS A 647 34.06 13.21 -35.30
N THR A 648 34.11 12.68 -36.53
CA THR A 648 34.85 11.45 -36.86
C THR A 648 36.36 11.63 -36.82
N GLU A 649 37.09 10.56 -36.50
CA GLU A 649 38.55 10.52 -36.39
C GLU A 649 39.25 11.00 -37.67
N HIS A 650 38.76 10.61 -38.85
CA HIS A 650 39.31 11.05 -40.14
C HIS A 650 38.43 12.09 -40.84
N THR A 651 39.01 12.82 -41.78
CA THR A 651 38.32 13.82 -42.62
C THR A 651 37.65 13.23 -43.86
N GLY A 652 36.68 13.94 -44.43
CA GLY A 652 36.01 13.57 -45.68
C GLY A 652 34.52 13.25 -45.49
N LYS A 653 33.90 12.59 -46.46
CA LYS A 653 32.49 12.16 -46.42
C LYS A 653 32.33 10.91 -45.51
N ARG A 654 32.53 11.14 -44.22
CA ARG A 654 32.51 10.14 -43.14
C ARG A 654 31.41 10.43 -42.12
N LEU A 655 30.93 9.40 -41.44
CA LEU A 655 30.11 9.50 -40.23
C LEU A 655 30.51 8.44 -39.20
N ALA A 656 30.19 8.68 -37.92
CA ALA A 656 30.25 7.67 -36.87
C ALA A 656 28.85 7.36 -36.35
N LEU A 657 28.48 6.08 -36.32
CA LEU A 657 27.30 5.63 -35.59
C LEU A 657 27.66 5.41 -34.11
N THR A 658 26.85 5.96 -33.22
CA THR A 658 26.95 5.77 -31.77
C THR A 658 25.62 5.28 -31.24
N PHE A 659 25.66 4.21 -30.45
CA PHE A 659 24.49 3.51 -29.90
C PHE A 659 24.44 3.68 -28.39
N ASP A 660 23.32 4.21 -27.89
CA ASP A 660 23.10 4.47 -26.46
C ASP A 660 22.06 3.50 -25.86
N ASP A 661 22.01 3.49 -24.53
CA ASP A 661 21.19 2.64 -23.64
C ASP A 661 21.46 1.12 -23.68
N GLY A 662 22.24 0.59 -24.63
CA GLY A 662 22.53 -0.84 -24.72
C GLY A 662 23.40 -1.39 -23.57
N PRO A 663 23.73 -2.69 -23.59
CA PRO A 663 23.16 -3.73 -24.46
C PRO A 663 21.72 -4.14 -24.09
N SER A 664 20.93 -4.63 -25.05
CA SER A 664 19.54 -5.09 -24.86
C SER A 664 19.17 -6.28 -25.76
N ASP A 665 17.90 -6.70 -25.72
CA ASP A 665 17.32 -7.70 -26.63
C ASP A 665 17.35 -7.30 -28.12
N ASP A 666 17.38 -6.01 -28.47
CA ASP A 666 17.45 -5.53 -29.87
C ASP A 666 18.91 -5.32 -30.37
N THR A 667 19.89 -5.20 -29.47
CA THR A 667 21.35 -5.10 -29.79
C THR A 667 21.87 -6.20 -30.73
N PRO A 668 21.47 -7.49 -30.63
CA PRO A 668 21.94 -8.52 -31.56
C PRO A 668 21.61 -8.20 -33.03
N ALA A 669 20.42 -7.64 -33.29
CA ALA A 669 19.99 -7.28 -34.64
C ALA A 669 20.75 -6.06 -35.18
N VAL A 670 21.13 -5.12 -34.30
CA VAL A 670 22.07 -4.04 -34.65
C VAL A 670 23.44 -4.63 -35.06
N LEU A 671 24.00 -5.54 -34.26
CA LEU A 671 25.31 -6.15 -34.52
C LEU A 671 25.33 -7.00 -35.81
N ASP A 672 24.26 -7.78 -36.06
CA ASP A 672 24.10 -8.53 -37.30
C ASP A 672 24.06 -7.60 -38.52
N LEU A 673 23.38 -6.45 -38.40
CA LEU A 673 23.28 -5.45 -39.45
C LEU A 673 24.61 -4.72 -39.70
N LEU A 674 25.34 -4.33 -38.65
CA LEU A 674 26.67 -3.72 -38.76
C LEU A 674 27.67 -4.68 -39.40
N ALA A 675 27.65 -5.96 -39.01
CA ALA A 675 28.48 -7.01 -39.59
C ALA A 675 28.17 -7.24 -41.09
N LYS A 676 26.89 -7.32 -41.46
CA LYS A 676 26.37 -7.46 -42.85
C LYS A 676 26.89 -6.39 -43.81
N TYR A 677 27.13 -5.16 -43.32
CA TYR A 677 27.64 -4.03 -44.12
C TYR A 677 29.09 -3.63 -43.78
N HIS A 678 29.80 -4.45 -42.99
CA HIS A 678 31.16 -4.20 -42.51
C HIS A 678 31.37 -2.85 -41.77
N VAL A 679 30.30 -2.29 -41.20
CA VAL A 679 30.32 -1.04 -40.46
C VAL A 679 30.91 -1.25 -39.06
N LYS A 680 31.64 -0.25 -38.55
CA LYS A 680 32.02 -0.18 -37.14
C LYS A 680 31.31 1.00 -36.47
N ALA A 681 30.97 0.82 -35.20
CA ALA A 681 30.23 1.79 -34.39
C ALA A 681 30.81 1.87 -32.97
N THR A 682 30.31 2.80 -32.16
CA THR A 682 30.60 2.90 -30.73
C THR A 682 29.35 2.60 -29.92
N PHE A 683 29.46 1.84 -28.83
CA PHE A 683 28.34 1.48 -27.96
C PHE A 683 28.55 2.10 -26.56
N CYS A 684 27.71 3.07 -26.20
CA CYS A 684 27.65 3.73 -24.90
C CYS A 684 26.68 2.97 -24.01
N MET A 685 27.24 2.12 -23.14
CA MET A 685 26.49 1.10 -22.43
C MET A 685 26.17 1.50 -20.99
N VAL A 686 24.97 1.15 -20.55
CA VAL A 686 24.53 1.30 -19.15
C VAL A 686 25.07 0.12 -18.34
N GLY A 687 25.71 0.40 -17.19
CA GLY A 687 26.43 -0.61 -16.40
C GLY A 687 25.56 -1.76 -15.90
N GLU A 688 24.31 -1.49 -15.51
CA GLU A 688 23.33 -2.51 -15.13
C GLU A 688 22.99 -3.45 -16.30
N ASN A 689 22.73 -2.90 -17.49
CA ASN A 689 22.50 -3.67 -18.73
C ASN A 689 23.72 -4.52 -19.11
N VAL A 690 24.94 -4.01 -18.87
CA VAL A 690 26.20 -4.76 -19.03
C VAL A 690 26.26 -5.99 -18.10
N THR A 691 25.68 -5.94 -16.90
CA THR A 691 25.59 -7.13 -16.02
C THR A 691 24.57 -8.16 -16.49
N TRP A 692 23.51 -7.74 -17.18
CA TRP A 692 22.46 -8.62 -17.71
C TRP A 692 22.84 -9.27 -19.04
N TYR A 693 23.56 -8.55 -19.91
CA TYR A 693 23.96 -9.02 -21.24
C TYR A 693 25.49 -9.04 -21.49
N PRO A 694 26.33 -9.59 -20.58
CA PRO A 694 27.79 -9.55 -20.73
C PRO A 694 28.30 -10.33 -21.97
N GLN A 695 27.50 -11.26 -22.49
CA GLN A 695 27.75 -11.92 -23.78
C GLN A 695 27.69 -10.96 -24.99
N LEU A 696 26.82 -9.95 -24.94
CA LEU A 696 26.69 -8.95 -26.00
C LEU A 696 27.85 -7.95 -25.94
N VAL A 697 28.31 -7.57 -24.74
CA VAL A 697 29.54 -6.77 -24.57
C VAL A 697 30.76 -7.47 -25.17
N ARG A 698 30.92 -8.78 -24.92
CA ARG A 698 31.98 -9.58 -25.58
C ARG A 698 31.81 -9.64 -27.10
N ARG A 699 30.57 -9.71 -27.60
CA ARG A 699 30.31 -9.65 -29.04
C ARG A 699 30.67 -8.29 -29.63
N ILE A 700 30.29 -7.18 -29.01
CA ILE A 700 30.64 -5.81 -29.42
C ILE A 700 32.17 -5.67 -29.59
N VAL A 701 32.96 -6.20 -28.64
CA VAL A 701 34.43 -6.22 -28.72
C VAL A 701 34.94 -7.15 -29.83
N ALA A 702 34.41 -8.36 -29.95
CA ALA A 702 34.83 -9.34 -30.96
C ALA A 702 34.51 -8.88 -32.40
N ASP A 703 33.37 -8.23 -32.59
CA ASP A 703 32.96 -7.59 -33.86
C ASP A 703 33.73 -6.27 -34.11
N GLY A 704 34.66 -5.89 -33.22
CA GLY A 704 35.62 -4.79 -33.43
C GLY A 704 35.03 -3.39 -33.29
N HIS A 705 34.04 -3.21 -32.43
CA HIS A 705 33.43 -1.92 -32.11
C HIS A 705 34.13 -1.27 -30.90
N ARG A 706 33.98 0.06 -30.73
CA ARG A 706 34.53 0.77 -29.56
C ARG A 706 33.53 0.80 -28.41
N LEU A 707 34.02 0.67 -27.18
CA LEU A 707 33.22 0.73 -25.95
C LEU A 707 33.17 2.15 -25.40
N CYS A 708 32.02 2.51 -24.85
CA CYS A 708 31.73 3.79 -24.21
C CYS A 708 30.94 3.56 -22.90
N ASN A 709 31.20 4.39 -21.90
CA ASN A 709 30.56 4.40 -20.58
C ASN A 709 29.33 5.32 -20.59
N HIS A 710 28.18 4.83 -20.11
CA HIS A 710 26.91 5.57 -20.08
C HIS A 710 26.18 5.50 -18.72
N SER A 711 26.94 5.62 -17.62
CA SER A 711 26.45 5.49 -16.23
C SER A 711 26.00 4.07 -15.84
N MET A 712 26.00 3.79 -14.52
CA MET A 712 25.67 2.47 -13.99
C MET A 712 24.18 2.18 -14.10
N HIS A 713 23.35 3.19 -13.81
CA HIS A 713 21.88 3.09 -13.80
C HIS A 713 21.19 4.13 -14.70
N HIS A 714 21.92 4.72 -15.66
CA HIS A 714 21.45 5.86 -16.46
C HIS A 714 21.07 7.08 -15.56
N ASP A 715 21.84 7.30 -14.48
CA ASP A 715 21.72 8.49 -13.63
C ASP A 715 22.11 9.76 -14.42
N ASP A 716 21.42 10.87 -14.22
CA ASP A 716 21.89 12.18 -14.73
C ASP A 716 23.16 12.61 -13.97
N LEU A 717 24.32 12.31 -14.56
CA LEU A 717 25.61 12.65 -13.97
C LEU A 717 26.00 14.13 -14.16
N GLY A 718 25.26 14.90 -14.97
CA GLY A 718 25.48 16.33 -15.16
C GLY A 718 25.07 17.16 -13.95
N ILE A 719 24.01 16.74 -13.25
CA ILE A 719 23.45 17.46 -12.09
C ILE A 719 23.98 17.00 -10.72
N VAL A 720 24.77 15.91 -10.66
CA VAL A 720 25.32 15.38 -9.39
C VAL A 720 26.76 15.83 -9.12
N SER A 721 27.21 15.66 -7.87
CA SER A 721 28.59 16.01 -7.49
C SER A 721 29.67 15.21 -8.24
N GLU A 722 30.85 15.80 -8.44
CA GLU A 722 32.02 15.09 -9.03
C GLU A 722 32.36 13.78 -8.31
N ALA A 723 32.08 13.67 -7.02
CA ALA A 723 32.31 12.45 -6.24
C ALA A 723 31.32 11.33 -6.58
N ARG A 724 30.03 11.64 -6.79
CA ARG A 724 29.02 10.67 -7.25
C ARG A 724 29.30 10.26 -8.69
N SER A 725 29.55 11.22 -9.58
CA SER A 725 29.92 10.96 -10.97
C SER A 725 31.15 10.03 -11.07
N ARG A 726 32.14 10.22 -10.21
CA ARG A 726 33.38 9.41 -10.20
C ARG A 726 33.14 7.98 -9.73
N ALA A 727 32.27 7.79 -8.74
CA ALA A 727 31.88 6.46 -8.29
C ALA A 727 31.12 5.71 -9.39
N ASP A 728 30.13 6.35 -9.98
CA ASP A 728 29.23 5.75 -10.98
C ASP A 728 29.95 5.38 -12.29
N ILE A 729 30.82 6.26 -12.80
CA ILE A 729 31.67 5.98 -13.97
C ILE A 729 32.60 4.79 -13.69
N ALA A 730 33.27 4.76 -12.53
CA ALA A 730 34.19 3.66 -12.18
C ALA A 730 33.48 2.33 -11.90
N GLU A 731 32.25 2.35 -11.38
CA GLU A 731 31.40 1.17 -11.20
C GLU A 731 30.97 0.59 -12.56
N THR A 732 30.60 1.48 -13.49
CA THR A 732 30.27 1.13 -14.89
C THR A 732 31.47 0.53 -15.63
N ASP A 733 32.65 1.14 -15.52
CA ASP A 733 33.90 0.59 -16.08
C ASP A 733 34.23 -0.79 -15.50
N THR A 734 33.98 -0.99 -14.20
CA THR A 734 34.17 -2.27 -13.53
C THR A 734 33.22 -3.34 -14.08
N ALA A 735 31.96 -3.00 -14.34
CA ALA A 735 31.00 -3.88 -14.99
C ALA A 735 31.45 -4.26 -16.42
N ILE A 736 31.91 -3.28 -17.22
CA ILE A 736 32.38 -3.49 -18.60
C ILE A 736 33.65 -4.36 -18.61
N ALA A 737 34.60 -4.08 -17.72
CA ALA A 737 35.83 -4.86 -17.58
C ALA A 737 35.57 -6.30 -17.10
N ALA A 738 34.54 -6.52 -16.26
CA ALA A 738 34.11 -7.86 -15.88
C ALA A 738 33.41 -8.62 -17.03
N ALA A 739 32.64 -7.92 -17.86
CA ALA A 739 31.98 -8.51 -19.02
C ALA A 739 32.97 -8.87 -20.14
N ALA A 740 33.91 -7.98 -20.46
CA ALA A 740 34.93 -8.14 -21.50
C ALA A 740 36.35 -7.78 -20.97
N PRO A 741 37.01 -8.67 -20.22
CA PRO A 741 38.34 -8.42 -19.66
C PRO A 741 39.39 -8.07 -20.72
N GLY A 742 40.18 -7.04 -20.44
CA GLY A 742 41.23 -6.55 -21.35
C GLY A 742 40.74 -5.64 -22.49
N SER A 743 39.43 -5.38 -22.60
CA SER A 743 38.92 -4.33 -23.47
C SER A 743 39.20 -2.91 -22.92
N THR A 744 39.06 -1.88 -23.76
CA THR A 744 39.33 -0.48 -23.39
C THR A 744 38.08 0.38 -23.60
N VAL A 745 37.59 0.98 -22.52
CA VAL A 745 36.46 1.92 -22.54
C VAL A 745 36.97 3.29 -23.02
N THR A 746 36.76 3.56 -24.30
CA THR A 746 37.41 4.68 -25.02
C THR A 746 36.71 6.02 -24.76
N TYR A 747 35.39 5.98 -24.55
CA TYR A 747 34.56 7.18 -24.42
C TYR A 747 33.69 7.18 -23.17
N TYR A 748 33.26 8.36 -22.77
CA TYR A 748 32.19 8.57 -21.80
C TYR A 748 31.13 9.47 -22.43
N ARG A 749 29.87 9.07 -22.38
CA ARG A 749 28.74 9.92 -22.75
C ARG A 749 27.85 10.08 -21.54
N ALA A 750 27.57 11.32 -21.15
CA ALA A 750 26.62 11.57 -20.07
C ALA A 750 25.19 11.20 -20.52
N PRO A 751 24.41 10.50 -19.68
CA PRO A 751 22.98 10.31 -19.90
C PRO A 751 22.26 11.63 -20.17
N TYR A 752 21.28 11.60 -21.09
CA TYR A 752 20.57 12.79 -21.62
C TYR A 752 21.47 13.86 -22.28
N GLY A 753 22.79 13.62 -22.38
CA GLY A 753 23.78 14.59 -22.85
C GLY A 753 24.22 15.64 -21.82
N ASP A 754 23.72 15.65 -20.57
CA ASP A 754 24.15 16.67 -19.60
C ASP A 754 25.55 16.38 -19.04
N PHE A 755 26.54 17.01 -19.66
CA PHE A 755 27.96 16.79 -19.38
C PHE A 755 28.49 17.55 -18.16
N GLY A 756 27.76 18.52 -17.61
CA GLY A 756 28.19 19.52 -16.61
C GLY A 756 29.61 19.34 -16.02
N PRO A 757 29.75 18.78 -14.80
CA PRO A 757 31.02 18.39 -14.22
C PRO A 757 31.47 16.97 -14.64
N SER A 758 30.55 16.12 -15.13
CA SER A 758 30.83 14.71 -15.44
C SER A 758 31.80 14.52 -16.61
N ALA A 759 31.81 15.41 -17.62
CA ALA A 759 32.79 15.41 -18.70
C ALA A 759 34.23 15.52 -18.18
N LYS A 760 34.47 16.41 -17.22
CA LYS A 760 35.77 16.51 -16.52
C LYS A 760 36.08 15.23 -15.75
N VAL A 761 35.10 14.62 -15.08
CA VAL A 761 35.31 13.39 -14.31
C VAL A 761 35.65 12.20 -15.20
N GLY A 762 34.91 11.99 -16.30
CA GLY A 762 35.19 10.94 -17.28
C GLY A 762 36.53 11.14 -18.01
N ALA A 763 36.87 12.39 -18.35
CA ALA A 763 38.20 12.70 -18.90
C ALA A 763 39.34 12.45 -17.89
N LEU A 764 39.12 12.70 -16.59
CA LEU A 764 40.07 12.35 -15.53
C LEU A 764 40.06 10.85 -15.17
N ALA A 765 39.09 10.07 -15.65
CA ALA A 765 39.10 8.60 -15.61
C ALA A 765 39.82 7.98 -16.84
N GLY A 766 40.06 8.78 -17.88
CA GLY A 766 40.81 8.39 -19.08
C GLY A 766 39.98 8.24 -20.36
N HIS A 767 38.68 8.51 -20.31
CA HIS A 767 37.81 8.45 -21.49
C HIS A 767 37.77 9.78 -22.26
N THR A 768 37.45 9.73 -23.55
CA THR A 768 37.07 10.94 -24.31
C THR A 768 35.57 11.24 -24.12
N PRO A 769 35.16 12.44 -23.65
CA PRO A 769 33.74 12.80 -23.62
C PRO A 769 33.15 12.81 -25.03
N LEU A 770 32.01 12.15 -25.26
CA LEU A 770 31.45 11.85 -26.58
C LEU A 770 30.02 12.37 -26.76
N GLY A 771 29.85 13.41 -27.57
CA GLY A 771 28.56 14.00 -27.93
C GLY A 771 28.08 13.54 -29.31
N TRP A 772 27.18 14.30 -29.92
CA TRP A 772 26.66 14.09 -31.28
C TRP A 772 26.33 15.43 -31.96
N VAL A 773 26.12 15.38 -33.28
CA VAL A 773 25.60 16.51 -34.10
C VAL A 773 24.41 16.11 -34.97
N VAL A 774 24.02 14.83 -34.94
CA VAL A 774 22.83 14.30 -35.60
C VAL A 774 22.04 13.49 -34.59
N ASP A 775 20.77 13.83 -34.42
CA ASP A 775 19.81 13.18 -33.53
C ASP A 775 18.48 12.94 -34.28
N PRO A 776 18.07 11.69 -34.52
CA PRO A 776 16.80 11.38 -35.16
C PRO A 776 15.61 11.32 -34.20
N ASP A 777 15.81 11.55 -32.89
CA ASP A 777 14.90 11.18 -31.81
C ASP A 777 14.35 9.74 -31.93
N ASP A 778 15.16 8.77 -32.32
CA ASP A 778 14.69 7.38 -32.51
C ASP A 778 14.16 6.75 -31.21
N TRP A 779 14.63 7.25 -30.07
CA TRP A 779 14.09 6.96 -28.74
C TRP A 779 12.59 7.29 -28.58
N MET A 780 12.04 8.23 -29.37
CA MET A 780 10.62 8.57 -29.41
C MET A 780 9.77 7.61 -30.26
N LEU A 781 10.38 6.63 -30.95
CA LEU A 781 9.72 5.70 -31.86
C LEU A 781 8.90 6.36 -33.02
N PRO A 782 9.43 7.38 -33.73
CA PRO A 782 8.68 8.19 -34.71
C PRO A 782 8.46 7.50 -36.08
N GLY A 783 8.78 6.21 -36.22
CA GLY A 783 8.72 5.43 -37.45
C GLY A 783 10.08 5.27 -38.13
N ALA A 784 10.37 4.07 -38.64
CA ALA A 784 11.68 3.74 -39.24
C ALA A 784 12.07 4.67 -40.41
N ASP A 785 11.13 5.01 -41.28
CA ASP A 785 11.36 5.94 -42.39
C ASP A 785 11.59 7.39 -41.91
N THR A 786 10.94 7.80 -40.81
CA THR A 786 11.17 9.10 -40.15
C THR A 786 12.57 9.18 -39.56
N ILE A 787 13.02 8.11 -38.87
CA ILE A 787 14.38 8.01 -38.31
C ILE A 787 15.42 8.12 -39.44
N ALA A 788 15.28 7.29 -40.49
CA ALA A 788 16.20 7.31 -41.63
C ALA A 788 16.24 8.69 -42.34
N THR A 789 15.07 9.31 -42.53
CA THR A 789 14.94 10.66 -43.12
C THR A 789 15.62 11.72 -42.26
N ARG A 790 15.43 11.69 -40.93
CA ARG A 790 16.04 12.65 -40.00
C ARG A 790 17.55 12.54 -39.94
N ILE A 791 18.11 11.33 -39.87
CA ILE A 791 19.56 11.13 -39.95
C ILE A 791 20.07 11.73 -41.27
N HIS A 792 19.46 11.35 -42.40
CA HIS A 792 19.89 11.81 -43.74
C HIS A 792 19.85 13.33 -43.91
N GLN A 793 18.77 13.99 -43.46
CA GLN A 793 18.60 15.44 -43.54
C GLN A 793 19.59 16.24 -42.69
N GLN A 794 20.03 15.70 -41.55
CA GLN A 794 21.00 16.35 -40.66
C GLN A 794 22.46 15.99 -41.01
N LEU A 795 22.70 15.01 -41.90
CA LEU A 795 24.01 14.39 -42.04
C LEU A 795 25.06 15.29 -42.71
N THR A 796 25.95 15.85 -41.90
CA THR A 796 27.13 16.60 -42.36
C THR A 796 28.38 15.71 -42.46
N PRO A 797 29.35 16.03 -43.34
CA PRO A 797 30.65 15.37 -43.34
C PRO A 797 31.32 15.42 -41.96
N ARG A 798 31.82 14.26 -41.51
CA ARG A 798 32.36 13.99 -40.16
C ARG A 798 31.34 13.95 -39.03
N ALA A 799 30.02 13.87 -39.28
CA ALA A 799 29.04 13.83 -38.21
C ALA A 799 29.18 12.60 -37.28
N VAL A 800 29.04 12.82 -35.97
CA VAL A 800 28.67 11.77 -35.01
C VAL A 800 27.15 11.72 -34.88
N VAL A 801 26.58 10.54 -35.12
CA VAL A 801 25.14 10.25 -35.11
C VAL A 801 24.79 9.49 -33.84
N LEU A 802 23.83 10.02 -33.06
CA LEU A 802 23.17 9.29 -31.98
C LEU A 802 22.03 8.43 -32.55
N VAL A 803 21.95 7.18 -32.08
CA VAL A 803 20.82 6.26 -32.18
C VAL A 803 20.83 5.38 -30.91
N HIS A 804 19.76 4.64 -30.61
CA HIS A 804 19.65 3.86 -29.39
C HIS A 804 19.51 2.36 -29.70
N ASP A 805 20.25 1.51 -28.98
CA ASP A 805 20.09 0.04 -29.03
C ASP A 805 19.56 -0.58 -27.73
N GLY A 806 19.37 0.22 -26.66
CA GLY A 806 18.63 -0.18 -25.45
C GLY A 806 17.55 0.83 -25.03
N GLY A 807 17.15 0.83 -23.76
CA GLY A 807 16.27 1.86 -23.17
C GLY A 807 14.81 1.84 -23.63
N GLY A 808 14.40 0.74 -24.26
CA GLY A 808 13.09 0.53 -24.84
C GLY A 808 13.15 -0.47 -25.99
N VAL A 809 12.05 -0.61 -26.74
CA VAL A 809 12.03 -1.41 -27.97
C VAL A 809 12.65 -0.59 -29.11
N ARG A 810 13.73 -1.07 -29.74
CA ARG A 810 14.49 -0.35 -30.78
C ARG A 810 14.38 -0.96 -32.18
N LYS A 811 13.39 -1.84 -32.38
CA LYS A 811 13.02 -2.41 -33.69
C LYS A 811 12.86 -1.39 -34.83
N GLN A 812 12.37 -0.18 -34.53
CA GLN A 812 12.29 0.88 -35.54
C GLN A 812 13.66 1.43 -35.93
N THR A 813 14.59 1.59 -34.97
CA THR A 813 15.99 1.98 -35.21
C THR A 813 16.70 0.95 -36.08
N VAL A 814 16.54 -0.34 -35.77
CA VAL A 814 17.07 -1.46 -36.59
C VAL A 814 16.54 -1.38 -38.03
N GLN A 815 15.22 -1.21 -38.21
CA GLN A 815 14.59 -1.07 -39.52
C GLN A 815 15.02 0.20 -40.28
N ALA A 816 15.26 1.31 -39.57
CA ALA A 816 15.75 2.55 -40.16
C ALA A 816 17.18 2.38 -40.69
N LEU A 817 18.06 1.78 -39.88
CA LEU A 817 19.44 1.50 -40.24
C LEU A 817 19.54 0.47 -41.38
N GLU A 818 18.63 -0.52 -41.45
CA GLU A 818 18.62 -1.49 -42.55
C GLU A 818 18.35 -0.85 -43.92
N LYS A 819 17.53 0.22 -43.95
CA LYS A 819 17.33 1.03 -45.16
C LYS A 819 18.48 2.01 -45.38
N LEU A 820 18.92 2.70 -44.32
CA LEU A 820 19.82 3.84 -44.40
C LEU A 820 21.28 3.46 -44.69
N ILE A 821 21.83 2.42 -44.05
CA ILE A 821 23.24 2.03 -44.22
C ILE A 821 23.57 1.74 -45.70
N PRO A 822 22.83 0.87 -46.43
CA PRO A 822 23.12 0.65 -47.86
C PRO A 822 22.90 1.89 -48.72
N GLN A 823 21.94 2.77 -48.39
CA GLN A 823 21.75 4.05 -49.09
C GLN A 823 22.98 4.96 -48.92
N LEU A 824 23.45 5.15 -47.68
CA LEU A 824 24.62 6.00 -47.40
C LEU A 824 25.88 5.47 -48.09
N LEU A 825 26.09 4.14 -48.11
CA LEU A 825 27.18 3.51 -48.86
C LEU A 825 27.08 3.78 -50.38
N ALA A 826 25.88 3.67 -50.97
CA ALA A 826 25.64 3.97 -52.38
C ALA A 826 25.86 5.46 -52.73
N GLU A 827 25.58 6.36 -51.79
CA GLU A 827 25.90 7.79 -51.87
C GLU A 827 27.39 8.11 -51.65
N GLY A 828 28.24 7.11 -51.38
CA GLY A 828 29.68 7.29 -51.14
C GLY A 828 30.03 7.86 -49.76
N TRP A 829 29.17 7.68 -48.75
CA TRP A 829 29.58 7.82 -47.36
C TRP A 829 30.44 6.63 -46.92
N THR A 830 31.31 6.88 -45.93
CA THR A 830 32.08 5.84 -45.25
C THR A 830 31.91 5.95 -43.74
N PHE A 831 32.00 4.83 -43.03
CA PHE A 831 31.83 4.80 -41.57
C PHE A 831 33.19 4.82 -40.87
N ASP A 832 33.25 5.50 -39.74
CA ASP A 832 34.45 5.76 -38.95
C ASP A 832 34.10 5.81 -37.45
N PHE A 833 35.10 5.91 -36.58
CA PHE A 833 34.89 6.18 -35.15
C PHE A 833 34.90 7.70 -34.87
N PRO A 834 34.39 8.15 -33.70
CA PRO A 834 34.63 9.51 -33.20
C PRO A 834 36.13 9.80 -32.95
N GLU A 835 36.51 11.08 -32.90
CA GLU A 835 37.86 11.51 -32.49
C GLU A 835 38.21 11.07 -31.06
N THR A 836 39.44 10.63 -30.84
CA THR A 836 39.94 10.18 -29.52
C THR A 836 40.74 11.26 -28.77
N THR A 837 40.66 12.51 -29.23
CA THR A 837 41.33 13.65 -28.61
C THR A 837 40.37 14.84 -28.46
N SER A 838 39.94 15.11 -27.22
CA SER A 838 39.38 16.43 -26.90
C SER A 838 40.50 17.47 -26.84
N LYS A 839 40.17 18.76 -26.77
CA LYS A 839 41.15 19.86 -26.75
C LYS A 839 41.84 20.06 -25.39
N ALA A 840 41.91 19.01 -24.57
CA ALA A 840 42.53 19.01 -23.25
C ALA A 840 44.05 19.23 -23.36
N LYS A 841 44.51 20.45 -23.03
CA LYS A 841 45.94 20.75 -22.86
C LYS A 841 46.43 20.10 -21.55
N PRO A 842 47.39 19.15 -21.58
CA PRO A 842 47.87 18.54 -20.35
C PRO A 842 48.61 19.57 -19.49
N ALA A 843 48.01 19.93 -18.35
CA ALA A 843 48.71 20.65 -17.30
C ALA A 843 49.72 19.69 -16.64
N ALA A 844 50.94 20.14 -16.40
CA ALA A 844 51.95 19.33 -15.73
C ALA A 844 51.47 18.97 -14.32
N GLY A 845 51.44 17.66 -14.01
CA GLY A 845 50.97 17.17 -12.73
C GLY A 845 51.87 17.63 -11.57
N PRO A 846 51.32 17.87 -10.36
CA PRO A 846 52.13 18.18 -9.19
C PRO A 846 53.05 16.99 -8.87
N SER A 847 54.36 17.25 -8.80
CA SER A 847 55.35 16.26 -8.40
C SER A 847 55.10 15.79 -6.98
N VAL A 848 54.94 14.47 -6.79
CA VAL A 848 54.76 13.87 -5.46
C VAL A 848 56.05 14.05 -4.63
N PRO A 849 56.01 14.76 -3.48
CA PRO A 849 57.13 14.79 -2.55
C PRO A 849 57.23 13.45 -1.80
N PRO A 850 58.44 12.97 -1.46
CA PRO A 850 58.61 11.68 -0.80
C PRO A 850 58.10 11.70 0.65
N SER A 851 57.44 10.61 1.06
CA SER A 851 56.94 10.45 2.43
C SER A 851 58.06 10.48 3.48
N PRO A 852 57.93 11.25 4.56
CA PRO A 852 58.85 11.17 5.70
C PRO A 852 58.64 9.86 6.48
N ALA A 853 59.71 9.37 7.12
CA ALA A 853 59.74 8.05 7.76
C ALA A 853 59.03 8.01 9.14
N GLY A 854 58.50 6.84 9.47
CA GLY A 854 58.02 6.49 10.82
C GLY A 854 58.35 5.03 11.14
N SER A 855 59.27 4.82 12.07
CA SER A 855 59.72 3.51 12.59
C SER A 855 59.41 3.41 14.09
N PRO A 856 59.52 2.25 14.77
CA PRO A 856 59.93 0.92 14.29
C PRO A 856 58.93 -0.22 14.64
N THR A 857 59.36 -1.46 14.42
CA THR A 857 58.65 -2.72 14.77
C THR A 857 58.65 -3.04 16.26
N PRO A 858 57.81 -4.02 16.66
CA PRO A 858 58.26 -5.11 17.53
C PRO A 858 58.16 -6.50 16.84
N SER A 859 58.83 -7.49 17.42
CA SER A 859 58.94 -8.90 16.97
C SER A 859 59.47 -9.76 18.12
N PRO A 860 59.48 -11.11 18.05
CA PRO A 860 58.46 -12.02 17.52
C PRO A 860 58.22 -13.27 18.41
N ALA A 861 57.22 -14.08 18.04
CA ALA A 861 57.14 -15.54 18.24
C ALA A 861 56.24 -16.10 17.10
N GLY A 862 56.45 -17.23 16.42
CA GLY A 862 57.30 -18.41 16.67
C GLY A 862 56.46 -19.57 17.21
N SER A 863 56.38 -20.78 16.63
CA SER A 863 56.83 -21.40 15.35
C SER A 863 56.04 -22.73 15.15
N ALA A 864 56.05 -23.55 14.09
CA ALA A 864 56.81 -23.74 12.83
C ALA A 864 55.86 -24.47 11.81
N GLY A 865 56.21 -25.05 10.64
CA GLY A 865 57.47 -25.20 9.88
C GLY A 865 57.30 -26.20 8.69
N ALA A 866 58.30 -26.29 7.80
CA ALA A 866 58.52 -27.28 6.68
C ALA A 866 57.39 -27.45 5.62
N SER A 867 57.47 -27.00 4.34
CA SER A 867 58.45 -27.26 3.23
C SER A 867 58.65 -28.74 2.84
N PRO A 868 58.95 -29.09 1.55
CA PRO A 868 58.53 -28.52 0.25
C PRO A 868 58.29 -29.59 -0.87
N GLU A 869 58.12 -29.17 -2.16
CA GLU A 869 58.40 -29.93 -3.42
C GLU A 869 57.58 -31.21 -3.76
N SER A 870 57.41 -31.71 -5.01
CA SER A 870 57.58 -31.19 -6.39
C SER A 870 56.76 -32.02 -7.44
N THR A 871 56.73 -31.58 -8.71
CA THR A 871 56.16 -32.21 -9.95
C THR A 871 56.75 -33.60 -10.33
N PRO A 872 56.27 -34.42 -11.32
CA PRO A 872 55.46 -34.09 -12.53
C PRO A 872 54.40 -35.15 -13.05
N THR A 873 53.93 -35.00 -14.29
CA THR A 873 53.01 -35.86 -15.13
C THR A 873 53.77 -36.84 -16.07
N PRO A 874 53.20 -37.63 -17.05
CA PRO A 874 51.81 -37.95 -17.47
C PRO A 874 51.50 -39.48 -17.81
N SER A 875 50.34 -39.75 -18.46
CA SER A 875 49.91 -40.97 -19.24
C SER A 875 49.35 -42.21 -18.48
N GLY A 876 48.44 -43.05 -19.05
CA GLY A 876 47.65 -42.91 -20.30
C GLY A 876 46.74 -44.13 -20.69
N SER A 877 45.69 -43.86 -21.50
CA SER A 877 44.87 -44.72 -22.40
C SER A 877 44.30 -46.12 -21.99
N THR A 878 42.96 -46.23 -21.99
CA THR A 878 42.08 -47.17 -22.77
C THR A 878 40.59 -46.93 -22.40
N GLY A 879 39.52 -47.43 -23.05
CA GLY A 879 39.33 -48.27 -24.26
C GLY A 879 37.81 -48.40 -24.61
N ALA A 880 37.42 -49.16 -25.65
CA ALA A 880 36.00 -49.39 -26.07
C ALA A 880 35.83 -50.78 -26.75
N PRO A 881 34.60 -51.30 -27.02
CA PRO A 881 33.90 -51.00 -28.29
C PRO A 881 32.34 -51.05 -28.28
N SER A 882 31.71 -50.92 -29.46
CA SER A 882 30.27 -51.13 -29.81
C SER A 882 30.20 -51.99 -31.11
N PRO A 883 29.05 -52.49 -31.68
CA PRO A 883 28.01 -51.63 -32.32
C PRO A 883 26.55 -52.19 -32.52
N GLY A 884 25.63 -51.30 -32.96
CA GLY A 884 24.51 -51.59 -33.88
C GLY A 884 23.14 -52.04 -33.31
N ALA A 885 22.00 -51.88 -34.01
CA ALA A 885 21.64 -51.08 -35.20
C ALA A 885 20.09 -51.05 -35.39
N GLY A 886 19.51 -50.03 -36.08
CA GLY A 886 18.13 -50.10 -36.60
C GLY A 886 17.27 -48.82 -36.51
N GLU A 887 16.81 -48.33 -37.67
CA GLU A 887 15.87 -47.20 -37.91
C GLU A 887 14.95 -47.62 -39.11
N PRO A 888 13.94 -46.83 -39.55
CA PRO A 888 13.02 -45.90 -38.86
C PRO A 888 11.53 -46.14 -39.29
N SER A 889 10.62 -45.21 -38.97
CA SER A 889 9.46 -44.72 -39.82
C SER A 889 8.12 -44.55 -39.09
N GLY A 890 7.43 -43.42 -39.35
CA GLY A 890 5.97 -43.26 -39.25
C GLY A 890 5.39 -43.00 -40.66
N PRO A 891 4.27 -42.25 -40.85
CA PRO A 891 3.33 -41.67 -39.88
C PRO A 891 1.84 -41.90 -40.25
N GLY A 892 0.89 -41.27 -39.55
CA GLY A 892 -0.30 -40.70 -40.22
C GLY A 892 -1.71 -40.87 -39.62
N VAL A 893 -2.41 -39.73 -39.51
CA VAL A 893 -3.85 -39.49 -39.82
C VAL A 893 -4.94 -40.17 -38.97
N ALA A 894 -5.92 -39.36 -38.51
CA ALA A 894 -7.22 -39.77 -37.98
C ALA A 894 -8.35 -39.46 -38.99
N PRO A 895 -9.53 -40.13 -38.90
CA PRO A 895 -10.74 -39.30 -38.78
C PRO A 895 -11.91 -39.91 -37.94
N SER A 896 -12.64 -38.99 -37.28
CA SER A 896 -14.09 -38.93 -37.02
C SER A 896 -14.99 -40.16 -36.69
N SER A 897 -15.94 -39.87 -35.79
CA SER A 897 -17.31 -40.42 -35.66
C SER A 897 -17.54 -41.63 -34.73
N GLY A 898 -18.60 -41.53 -33.91
CA GLY A 898 -19.03 -42.56 -32.95
C GLY A 898 -20.01 -41.97 -31.91
N LYS A 899 -21.28 -42.39 -31.97
CA LYS A 899 -22.38 -41.86 -31.13
C LYS A 899 -22.26 -42.27 -29.65
N GLY A 900 -22.79 -41.43 -28.75
CA GLY A 900 -23.08 -41.78 -27.36
C GLY A 900 -24.18 -40.86 -26.81
N GLU A 901 -25.34 -41.42 -26.46
CA GLU A 901 -26.57 -40.68 -26.16
C GLU A 901 -27.12 -41.10 -24.77
N THR A 902 -27.83 -40.19 -24.09
CA THR A 902 -28.44 -40.38 -22.74
C THR A 902 -27.40 -40.52 -21.59
N SER A 903 -27.69 -40.25 -20.32
CA SER A 903 -28.94 -39.84 -19.62
C SER A 903 -28.57 -39.01 -18.36
N GLY A 904 -29.57 -38.56 -17.58
CA GLY A 904 -29.38 -38.40 -16.12
C GLY A 904 -29.70 -37.02 -15.53
N THR A 905 -30.97 -36.78 -15.24
CA THR A 905 -31.44 -35.73 -14.32
C THR A 905 -31.08 -36.06 -12.85
N GLY A 906 -30.90 -35.03 -12.01
CA GLY A 906 -30.84 -35.18 -10.55
C GLY A 906 -29.85 -34.22 -9.89
N GLY A 907 -30.31 -33.44 -8.91
CA GLY A 907 -29.47 -32.50 -8.17
C GLY A 907 -29.56 -32.68 -6.66
N ALA A 908 -28.64 -32.04 -5.95
CA ALA A 908 -28.67 -31.73 -4.52
C ALA A 908 -27.89 -30.41 -4.32
#